data_AF-A0A8H4FJG3-F1
#
_entry.id   AF-A0A8H4FJG3-F1
#
_cell.length_a   1.000
_cell.length_b   1.000
_cell.length_c   1.000
_cell.angle_alpha   90.00
_cell.angle_beta   90.00
_cell.angle_gamma   90.00
#
_symmetry.space_group_name_H-M   'P 1'
#
loop_
_entity.id
_entity.type
_entity.pdbx_description
1 polymer ?
#
loop_
_entity_poly.entity_id
_entity_poly.type
_entity_poly.pdbx_seq_one_letter_code
_entity_poly.pdbx_strand_id
1 'polypeptide(L)'
;MADTLGSTPMEVVDEQGPGLSEPTNKGRNRHRVLCGIQRMSSSPSLPRNGRARSQSNPQRGRASISCVSLAGPSTAGSSFGGDSYFPAGATASGYASASSSVPPTPSSEIIQFEGIDGRLAVRRVDNAISTAQSPGPQSIGLPSDLRTTSKMQVANPAVPKRDFNFWENMPHEMRVQIFSYLSPKELVRTSRVSKMFYKICFDGQLWTCFDATEFYQTIPAESLARIIVAAGPFIKDLNLRGCVQVEHYKRAEVVVKACKNLVNATLEGCRNFQRNTLHSLLRTNDKLANLNLTGLTAVTNMSCKIIAESCPQLEMFNVSWCVHMDARGIKTVMEGCPKLKDLRAGEVRGFDNLEVAETLYNTNSLERLVLNGCAELNDRALKIMIHGEDPEIDILTDRPVVPPRKWRHLDLSRCGRLTNQGVKALGYNIPDLQALRLSGCTALTDAALEPIFASTPRLTHLEMEDLSDLTNSLLSEHLAKAPCAPWLEHLSISYCENLGDSGVLPIVKNCTNLRSIDLDNTRISDLVLAEAAYMVNNRSQCTAKKPKPKVGLHMVVYDCQNVTWTGIREVLFRNAQSKPSTSEPGKHAYSGEAISLKCFYKFQMTVDEHTKRVIRGDLAAANRLERRWGEYMQATEEAGTTGAGHRRRRRRAREAQMLHADEEDGGNGGRRRGRTVGSCTVM
;
A
#
# COMPACT_ATOMS: atom_id res chain seq x y z
N MET A 1 18.01 53.62 64.91
CA MET A 1 17.72 52.68 66.01
C MET A 1 18.32 51.33 65.61
N ALA A 2 18.96 50.67 66.58
CA ALA A 2 19.69 49.39 66.55
C ALA A 2 19.18 48.27 65.61
N ASP A 3 19.92 47.21 65.22
CA ASP A 3 21.35 46.82 65.15
C ASP A 3 21.40 45.37 64.54
N THR A 4 22.46 44.72 64.04
CA THR A 4 23.90 44.99 63.77
C THR A 4 24.44 43.96 62.74
N LEU A 5 25.68 44.16 62.25
CA LEU A 5 26.80 43.20 61.96
C LEU A 5 26.50 41.68 61.72
N GLY A 6 27.22 40.92 60.87
CA GLY A 6 28.41 41.22 60.06
C GLY A 6 29.48 40.09 60.07
N SER A 7 29.71 39.44 58.91
CA SER A 7 30.93 38.69 58.47
C SER A 7 31.42 37.36 59.12
N THR A 8 31.86 36.49 58.19
CA THR A 8 32.71 35.25 58.18
C THR A 8 34.08 35.35 58.93
N PRO A 9 34.84 34.26 59.29
CA PRO A 9 35.55 33.35 58.33
C PRO A 9 35.93 31.90 58.80
N MET A 10 36.95 31.29 58.16
CA MET A 10 37.46 29.89 58.23
C MET A 10 38.33 29.51 59.45
N GLU A 11 38.39 28.20 59.79
CA GLU A 11 39.57 27.28 60.01
C GLU A 11 39.18 26.09 60.94
N VAL A 12 39.29 24.81 60.53
CA VAL A 12 40.38 23.81 60.69
C VAL A 12 40.74 23.40 62.14
N VAL A 13 40.58 22.09 62.49
CA VAL A 13 41.54 21.16 63.17
C VAL A 13 40.85 19.80 63.52
N ASP A 14 41.67 18.73 63.60
CA ASP A 14 41.39 17.27 63.68
C ASP A 14 40.63 16.69 64.90
N GLU A 15 40.10 15.45 64.75
CA GLU A 15 40.67 14.26 65.43
C GLU A 15 40.16 12.87 64.92
N GLN A 16 41.11 11.91 64.83
CA GLN A 16 41.01 10.42 64.95
C GLN A 16 40.34 9.53 63.84
N GLY A 17 41.12 8.56 63.32
CA GLY A 17 40.69 7.35 62.56
C GLY A 17 40.78 6.07 63.42
N PRO A 18 41.04 4.83 62.90
CA PRO A 18 41.35 4.39 61.52
C PRO A 18 40.70 3.03 61.05
N GLY A 19 41.03 2.55 59.83
CA GLY A 19 40.90 1.14 59.38
C GLY A 19 40.05 0.92 58.10
N LEU A 20 40.60 0.85 56.87
CA LEU A 20 41.37 -0.25 56.20
C LEU A 20 40.53 -1.53 55.93
N SER A 21 40.54 -2.16 54.74
CA SER A 21 41.24 -1.88 53.46
C SER A 21 40.68 -2.72 52.29
N GLU A 22 40.87 -2.26 51.04
CA GLU A 22 40.77 -3.07 49.80
C GLU A 22 41.86 -4.17 49.72
N PRO A 23 41.91 -4.97 48.63
CA PRO A 23 43.03 -4.68 47.71
C PRO A 23 42.77 -4.80 46.19
N THR A 24 43.71 -4.16 45.48
CA THR A 24 43.78 -3.77 44.07
C THR A 24 44.20 -4.83 43.03
N ASN A 25 43.99 -4.48 41.75
CA ASN A 25 44.59 -5.08 40.54
C ASN A 25 46.14 -5.26 40.54
N LYS A 26 46.62 -6.34 39.89
CA LYS A 26 47.79 -6.37 38.97
C LYS A 26 47.81 -7.70 38.19
N GLY A 27 48.47 -7.76 37.02
CA GLY A 27 48.32 -8.89 36.07
C GLY A 27 49.62 -9.38 35.39
N ARG A 28 49.44 -10.02 34.21
CA ARG A 28 50.40 -10.77 33.34
C ARG A 28 50.85 -12.15 33.85
N ASN A 29 50.45 -13.21 33.11
CA ASN A 29 51.38 -13.91 32.20
C ASN A 29 50.68 -14.94 31.28
N ARG A 30 51.38 -15.36 30.20
CA ARG A 30 50.95 -16.34 29.19
C ARG A 30 51.65 -17.68 29.41
N HIS A 31 50.96 -18.83 29.21
CA HIS A 31 51.29 -19.91 28.26
C HIS A 31 50.60 -21.28 28.55
N ARG A 32 50.22 -21.99 27.47
CA ARG A 32 50.37 -23.45 27.14
C ARG A 32 50.37 -24.53 28.26
N VAL A 33 49.94 -25.80 28.07
CA VAL A 33 49.14 -26.52 27.04
C VAL A 33 48.88 -27.98 27.54
N LEU A 34 47.69 -28.54 27.23
CA LEU A 34 47.31 -29.98 27.09
C LEU A 34 47.53 -31.08 28.18
N CYS A 35 46.52 -31.98 28.19
CA CYS A 35 46.53 -33.45 28.42
C CYS A 35 46.49 -34.04 29.84
N GLY A 36 45.58 -35.02 30.04
CA GLY A 36 45.37 -35.72 31.31
C GLY A 36 44.12 -36.61 31.34
N ILE A 37 44.03 -37.55 30.39
CA ILE A 37 42.99 -38.57 30.21
C ILE A 37 42.86 -39.55 31.40
N GLN A 38 41.63 -39.92 31.77
CA GLN A 38 41.17 -41.30 32.12
C GLN A 38 39.62 -41.34 32.01
N ARG A 39 39.04 -42.08 31.04
CA ARG A 39 38.42 -43.44 31.18
C ARG A 39 37.32 -43.47 32.26
N MET A 40 36.06 -43.86 31.98
CA MET A 40 35.63 -45.07 31.27
C MET A 40 34.34 -44.92 30.41
N SER A 41 34.32 -45.67 29.29
CA SER A 41 33.22 -46.43 28.64
C SER A 41 31.84 -46.54 29.34
N SER A 42 30.69 -46.67 28.65
CA SER A 42 30.42 -47.01 27.22
C SER A 42 28.97 -46.76 26.75
N SER A 43 28.81 -46.21 25.53
CA SER A 43 27.92 -46.61 24.39
C SER A 43 26.42 -47.01 24.57
N PRO A 44 25.55 -46.94 23.52
CA PRO A 44 25.60 -46.14 22.27
C PRO A 44 24.24 -45.51 21.79
N SER A 45 24.32 -44.82 20.63
CA SER A 45 23.28 -44.67 19.58
C SER A 45 22.37 -43.42 19.51
N LEU A 46 22.42 -42.82 18.31
CA LEU A 46 21.73 -41.64 17.73
C LEU A 46 20.30 -42.03 17.22
N PRO A 47 19.37 -41.11 16.80
CA PRO A 47 19.70 -39.90 16.02
C PRO A 47 18.77 -38.63 16.03
N ARG A 48 19.31 -37.57 15.43
CA ARG A 48 18.67 -36.49 14.62
C ARG A 48 17.55 -35.61 15.23
N ASN A 49 17.92 -34.35 15.49
CA ASN A 49 16.98 -33.23 15.61
C ASN A 49 16.32 -32.87 14.25
N GLY A 50 14.99 -32.79 14.25
CA GLY A 50 14.17 -32.12 13.22
C GLY A 50 13.81 -30.69 13.64
N ARG A 51 13.58 -29.79 12.67
CA ARG A 51 13.28 -28.37 12.91
C ARG A 51 11.89 -28.14 13.49
N ALA A 52 11.77 -27.21 14.43
CA ALA A 52 10.49 -26.66 14.86
C ALA A 52 9.88 -25.73 13.79
N ARG A 53 8.54 -25.74 13.67
CA ARG A 53 7.76 -24.68 13.02
C ARG A 53 6.51 -24.39 13.84
N SER A 54 6.25 -23.12 14.08
CA SER A 54 5.17 -22.62 14.93
C SER A 54 3.84 -22.54 14.18
N GLN A 55 2.77 -23.01 14.83
CA GLN A 55 1.40 -22.54 14.60
C GLN A 55 0.65 -22.55 15.93
N SER A 56 0.03 -21.41 16.27
CA SER A 56 -0.98 -21.33 17.32
C SER A 56 -1.93 -20.18 16.97
N ASN A 57 -3.14 -20.53 16.55
CA ASN A 57 -4.26 -19.59 16.44
C ASN A 57 -5.27 -20.00 17.52
N PRO A 58 -5.56 -19.17 18.54
CA PRO A 58 -6.27 -19.62 19.73
C PRO A 58 -7.80 -19.47 19.63
N GLN A 59 -8.50 -20.20 20.51
CA GLN A 59 -9.91 -20.08 20.92
C GLN A 59 -11.01 -20.57 19.95
N ARG A 60 -11.36 -21.86 20.15
CA ARG A 60 -12.77 -22.32 20.15
C ARG A 60 -13.25 -22.43 21.61
N GLY A 61 -14.35 -21.77 21.95
CA GLY A 61 -15.05 -21.95 23.23
C GLY A 61 -15.81 -23.28 23.30
N ARG A 62 -16.00 -23.82 24.51
CA ARG A 62 -16.52 -25.18 24.76
C ARG A 62 -18.05 -25.26 24.69
N ALA A 63 -18.55 -26.40 24.23
CA ALA A 63 -19.83 -26.94 24.65
C ALA A 63 -19.58 -28.08 25.66
N SER A 64 -20.45 -28.21 26.65
CA SER A 64 -20.45 -29.33 27.61
C SER A 64 -21.88 -29.82 27.82
N ILE A 65 -22.03 -31.14 27.86
CA ILE A 65 -23.30 -31.86 27.88
C ILE A 65 -23.75 -32.07 29.34
N SER A 66 -25.06 -31.98 29.59
CA SER A 66 -25.70 -32.62 30.74
C SER A 66 -27.12 -33.05 30.38
N CYS A 67 -27.45 -34.31 30.69
CA CYS A 67 -28.70 -34.96 30.32
C CYS A 67 -29.66 -34.99 31.52
N VAL A 68 -30.87 -34.46 31.40
CA VAL A 68 -32.02 -34.83 32.25
C VAL A 68 -33.29 -34.76 31.40
N SER A 69 -34.08 -35.84 31.42
CA SER A 69 -35.47 -35.84 30.97
C SER A 69 -36.38 -35.71 32.20
N LEU A 70 -37.47 -34.94 32.13
CA LEU A 70 -38.78 -35.23 32.75
C LEU A 70 -39.81 -34.09 32.53
N ALA A 71 -41.09 -34.48 32.54
CA ALA A 71 -42.30 -33.68 32.73
C ALA A 71 -42.63 -32.51 31.76
N GLY A 72 -43.79 -32.64 31.09
CA GLY A 72 -44.60 -31.47 30.71
C GLY A 72 -45.44 -30.97 31.90
N PRO A 73 -46.12 -29.83 31.76
CA PRO A 73 -47.56 -29.97 31.50
C PRO A 73 -48.15 -29.00 30.45
N SER A 74 -49.40 -29.31 30.11
CA SER A 74 -50.42 -28.44 29.50
C SER A 74 -50.65 -27.13 30.29
N THR A 75 -51.39 -26.10 29.85
CA THR A 75 -52.59 -26.04 28.97
C THR A 75 -52.89 -24.58 28.56
N ALA A 76 -53.94 -24.38 27.74
CA ALA A 76 -54.63 -23.11 27.40
C ALA A 76 -53.93 -22.20 26.36
N GLY A 77 -54.56 -21.72 25.29
CA GLY A 77 -55.88 -22.03 24.73
C GLY A 77 -56.82 -20.83 24.62
N SER A 78 -57.06 -20.36 23.40
CA SER A 78 -58.34 -19.81 22.93
C SER A 78 -58.30 -19.66 21.41
N SER A 79 -59.47 -19.78 20.78
CA SER A 79 -59.65 -19.98 19.34
C SER A 79 -60.45 -18.83 18.74
N PHE A 80 -60.35 -18.61 17.42
CA PHE A 80 -61.52 -18.42 16.56
C PHE A 80 -61.14 -18.81 15.12
N GLY A 81 -62.06 -19.48 14.42
CA GLY A 81 -61.86 -19.99 13.04
C GLY A 81 -62.72 -19.26 12.02
N GLY A 82 -62.61 -19.65 10.75
CA GLY A 82 -63.41 -19.08 9.66
C GLY A 82 -63.00 -19.57 8.26
N ASP A 83 -63.55 -20.71 7.90
CA ASP A 83 -63.87 -21.21 6.55
C ASP A 83 -62.85 -21.36 5.42
N SER A 84 -62.96 -22.54 4.81
CA SER A 84 -62.35 -23.04 3.58
C SER A 84 -63.24 -22.78 2.37
N TYR A 85 -62.66 -22.74 1.16
CA TYR A 85 -63.31 -23.29 -0.04
C TYR A 85 -62.26 -23.78 -1.04
N PHE A 86 -62.36 -25.06 -1.42
CA PHE A 86 -61.77 -25.62 -2.65
C PHE A 86 -62.85 -25.59 -3.76
N PRO A 87 -62.44 -25.74 -5.03
CA PRO A 87 -62.75 -27.02 -5.67
C PRO A 87 -61.54 -27.66 -6.37
N ALA A 88 -61.73 -28.90 -6.81
CA ALA A 88 -60.69 -29.79 -7.31
C ALA A 88 -60.97 -30.26 -8.75
N GLY A 89 -59.97 -30.92 -9.35
CA GLY A 89 -60.23 -31.99 -10.32
C GLY A 89 -59.70 -31.80 -11.75
N ALA A 90 -58.62 -32.51 -12.07
CA ALA A 90 -58.45 -33.18 -13.35
C ALA A 90 -57.50 -34.39 -13.16
N THR A 91 -57.89 -35.54 -13.69
CA THR A 91 -57.27 -36.87 -13.46
C THR A 91 -56.48 -37.36 -14.69
N ALA A 92 -55.90 -38.57 -14.55
CA ALA A 92 -55.57 -39.52 -15.62
C ALA A 92 -54.15 -39.52 -16.25
N SER A 93 -53.25 -40.24 -15.58
CA SER A 93 -52.60 -41.50 -16.05
C SER A 93 -52.36 -41.78 -17.55
N GLY A 94 -51.19 -42.35 -17.88
CA GLY A 94 -51.12 -43.35 -18.96
C GLY A 94 -49.75 -43.76 -19.55
N TYR A 95 -49.16 -44.86 -19.06
CA TYR A 95 -48.38 -45.88 -19.82
C TYR A 95 -47.05 -45.56 -20.55
N ALA A 96 -45.96 -45.75 -19.79
CA ALA A 96 -44.76 -46.58 -20.04
C ALA A 96 -44.43 -47.18 -21.45
N SER A 97 -43.13 -47.16 -21.79
CA SER A 97 -42.37 -48.36 -22.21
C SER A 97 -40.86 -48.19 -21.95
N ALA A 98 -40.14 -49.28 -21.62
CA ALA A 98 -38.66 -49.34 -21.60
C ALA A 98 -38.12 -49.69 -23.01
N SER A 99 -36.83 -49.57 -23.36
CA SER A 99 -35.76 -50.48 -22.90
C SER A 99 -34.35 -50.05 -23.33
N SER A 100 -33.36 -50.71 -22.75
CA SER A 100 -31.90 -50.61 -22.98
C SER A 100 -31.41 -51.08 -24.36
N SER A 101 -30.21 -50.64 -24.75
CA SER A 101 -29.18 -51.53 -25.33
C SER A 101 -27.77 -50.93 -25.33
N VAL A 102 -26.78 -51.80 -25.11
CA VAL A 102 -25.31 -51.61 -25.22
C VAL A 102 -24.82 -52.84 -26.00
N PRO A 103 -23.97 -52.70 -27.04
CA PRO A 103 -22.69 -53.45 -27.06
C PRO A 103 -21.60 -52.79 -27.97
N PRO A 104 -20.43 -53.41 -28.22
CA PRO A 104 -19.45 -53.90 -27.24
C PRO A 104 -18.00 -53.44 -27.56
N THR A 105 -17.06 -53.76 -26.66
CA THR A 105 -15.61 -53.78 -26.95
C THR A 105 -15.19 -55.05 -27.71
N PRO A 106 -13.97 -55.06 -28.26
CA PRO A 106 -13.10 -56.21 -28.02
C PRO A 106 -11.78 -55.80 -27.35
N SER A 107 -11.34 -56.64 -26.41
CA SER A 107 -10.06 -56.53 -25.70
C SER A 107 -9.15 -57.69 -26.06
N SER A 108 -7.86 -57.45 -26.28
CA SER A 108 -6.81 -58.48 -26.27
C SER A 108 -5.46 -57.89 -25.85
N GLU A 109 -5.25 -57.96 -24.53
CA GLU A 109 -4.02 -58.37 -23.83
C GLU A 109 -2.63 -57.72 -24.11
N ILE A 110 -2.22 -56.86 -23.16
CA ILE A 110 -1.07 -57.03 -22.24
C ILE A 110 0.34 -57.29 -22.85
N ILE A 111 1.33 -56.40 -22.54
CA ILE A 111 2.47 -56.66 -21.62
C ILE A 111 3.18 -55.32 -21.26
N GLN A 112 3.00 -54.91 -20.00
CA GLN A 112 3.95 -54.37 -19.00
C GLN A 112 4.88 -53.13 -19.19
N PHE A 113 4.57 -52.12 -18.35
CA PHE A 113 5.41 -51.47 -17.29
C PHE A 113 6.34 -50.26 -17.52
N GLU A 114 6.02 -49.21 -16.74
CA GLU A 114 6.84 -48.23 -15.96
C GLU A 114 8.02 -47.45 -16.57
N GLY A 115 8.19 -46.20 -16.08
CA GLY A 115 9.49 -45.50 -16.15
C GLY A 115 9.48 -43.98 -16.38
N ILE A 116 8.74 -43.24 -15.57
CA ILE A 116 8.74 -41.75 -15.48
C ILE A 116 10.16 -41.15 -15.54
N ASP A 117 10.42 -40.14 -16.40
CA ASP A 117 10.99 -38.86 -15.92
C ASP A 117 10.94 -37.66 -16.90
N GLY A 118 10.95 -36.44 -16.32
CA GLY A 118 11.84 -35.38 -16.83
C GLY A 118 11.39 -34.34 -17.87
N ARG A 119 10.62 -33.33 -17.43
CA ARG A 119 10.83 -31.87 -17.71
C ARG A 119 10.88 -31.30 -19.14
N LEU A 120 9.89 -30.42 -19.39
CA LEU A 120 10.06 -29.00 -19.78
C LEU A 120 11.26 -28.62 -20.69
N ALA A 121 11.01 -28.50 -21.99
CA ALA A 121 11.84 -27.71 -22.91
C ALA A 121 10.99 -26.62 -23.60
N VAL A 122 11.54 -25.40 -23.68
CA VAL A 122 10.87 -24.23 -24.25
C VAL A 122 10.86 -24.30 -25.78
N ARG A 123 9.68 -24.25 -26.40
CA ARG A 123 9.55 -24.03 -27.84
C ARG A 123 9.90 -22.57 -28.17
N ARG A 124 10.98 -22.34 -28.92
CA ARG A 124 11.09 -21.16 -29.78
C ARG A 124 10.32 -21.43 -31.08
N VAL A 125 9.82 -20.35 -31.68
CA VAL A 125 9.10 -20.38 -32.95
C VAL A 125 10.12 -20.26 -34.08
N ASP A 126 10.08 -21.19 -35.02
CA ASP A 126 10.78 -21.07 -36.30
C ASP A 126 10.09 -20.03 -37.17
N ASN A 127 10.87 -19.24 -37.91
CA ASN A 127 10.36 -18.50 -39.05
C ASN A 127 11.36 -18.66 -40.20
N ALA A 128 10.92 -19.31 -41.27
CA ALA A 128 11.76 -19.64 -42.41
C ALA A 128 11.86 -18.47 -43.39
N ILE A 129 12.97 -18.40 -44.12
CA ILE A 129 13.01 -18.16 -45.57
C ILE A 129 14.31 -18.79 -46.09
N SER A 130 14.20 -19.57 -47.16
CA SER A 130 15.35 -20.04 -47.94
C SER A 130 15.43 -19.28 -49.25
N THR A 131 16.63 -19.00 -49.73
CA THR A 131 16.93 -18.95 -51.17
C THR A 131 18.43 -19.15 -51.35
N ALA A 132 18.80 -19.95 -52.34
CA ALA A 132 20.18 -20.40 -52.55
C ALA A 132 20.75 -19.84 -53.85
N GLN A 133 22.06 -19.60 -53.88
CA GLN A 133 22.94 -19.98 -54.98
C GLN A 133 24.42 -19.99 -54.51
N SER A 134 25.26 -20.70 -55.26
CA SER A 134 26.55 -21.31 -54.91
C SER A 134 27.76 -20.49 -55.44
N PRO A 135 29.04 -20.95 -55.47
CA PRO A 135 29.64 -22.19 -54.91
C PRO A 135 31.04 -22.08 -54.21
N GLY A 136 31.34 -23.08 -53.36
CA GLY A 136 32.70 -23.69 -53.21
C GLY A 136 33.58 -23.27 -52.01
N PRO A 137 34.60 -24.08 -51.63
CA PRO A 137 35.03 -25.38 -52.18
C PRO A 137 34.90 -26.58 -51.21
N GLN A 138 35.42 -27.74 -51.64
CA GLN A 138 35.15 -29.11 -51.14
C GLN A 138 36.05 -29.57 -49.97
N SER A 139 35.68 -30.69 -49.34
CA SER A 139 36.53 -31.47 -48.44
C SER A 139 37.27 -32.61 -49.17
N ILE A 140 38.46 -32.95 -48.67
CA ILE A 140 39.12 -34.25 -48.88
C ILE A 140 39.47 -34.79 -47.50
N GLY A 141 39.08 -36.04 -47.22
CA GLY A 141 39.33 -36.70 -45.93
C GLY A 141 40.61 -37.53 -45.92
N LEU A 142 41.03 -37.96 -44.73
CA LEU A 142 42.01 -39.03 -44.50
C LEU A 142 41.47 -40.05 -43.47
N PRO A 143 41.97 -41.29 -43.46
CA PRO A 143 41.14 -42.46 -43.21
C PRO A 143 41.16 -43.03 -41.78
N SER A 144 40.41 -44.13 -41.66
CA SER A 144 39.94 -44.87 -40.49
C SER A 144 40.98 -45.49 -39.53
N ASP A 145 40.58 -45.52 -38.26
CA ASP A 145 40.73 -46.57 -37.25
C ASP A 145 41.99 -47.46 -37.27
N LEU A 146 42.76 -47.42 -36.16
CA LEU A 146 43.36 -48.62 -35.56
C LEU A 146 43.85 -48.39 -34.11
N ARG A 147 43.00 -48.79 -33.16
CA ARG A 147 43.32 -49.46 -31.88
C ARG A 147 44.04 -48.73 -30.72
N THR A 148 43.82 -49.37 -29.56
CA THR A 148 44.65 -49.39 -28.34
C THR A 148 44.74 -48.12 -27.50
N THR A 149 43.84 -48.07 -26.52
CA THR A 149 44.18 -47.98 -25.09
C THR A 149 45.62 -47.58 -24.70
N SER A 150 45.65 -46.62 -23.77
CA SER A 150 46.61 -46.48 -22.66
C SER A 150 47.67 -45.36 -22.74
N LYS A 151 47.61 -44.55 -21.67
CA LYS A 151 48.73 -44.00 -20.88
C LYS A 151 49.63 -42.89 -21.46
N MET A 152 49.68 -41.86 -20.62
CA MET A 152 50.82 -40.99 -20.27
C MET A 152 51.13 -39.75 -21.13
N GLN A 153 50.86 -38.62 -20.46
CA GLN A 153 51.57 -37.34 -20.50
C GLN A 153 52.81 -37.24 -21.41
N VAL A 154 52.78 -36.28 -22.32
CA VAL A 154 53.93 -35.41 -22.63
C VAL A 154 53.45 -33.97 -22.60
N ALA A 155 54.21 -33.09 -21.95
CA ALA A 155 53.89 -31.67 -21.84
C ALA A 155 54.20 -30.92 -23.15
N ASN A 156 53.52 -29.80 -23.39
CA ASN A 156 53.91 -28.83 -24.43
C ASN A 156 53.98 -27.42 -23.82
N PRO A 157 54.90 -26.54 -24.27
CA PRO A 157 55.24 -25.31 -23.56
C PRO A 157 54.17 -24.23 -23.62
N ALA A 158 54.23 -23.29 -22.68
CA ALA A 158 53.25 -22.21 -22.56
C ALA A 158 53.26 -21.27 -23.76
N VAL A 159 52.15 -21.22 -24.50
CA VAL A 159 51.70 -19.95 -25.08
C VAL A 159 51.30 -19.07 -23.89
N PRO A 160 51.90 -17.88 -23.68
CA PRO A 160 51.43 -16.97 -22.66
C PRO A 160 50.02 -16.53 -23.07
N LYS A 161 49.00 -17.02 -22.34
CA LYS A 161 47.68 -16.42 -22.41
C LYS A 161 47.88 -14.94 -22.12
N ARG A 162 47.50 -14.07 -23.05
CA ARG A 162 47.33 -12.66 -22.71
C ARG A 162 46.22 -12.63 -21.66
N ASP A 163 46.59 -12.38 -20.41
CA ASP A 163 45.64 -12.18 -19.32
C ASP A 163 44.88 -10.88 -19.60
N PHE A 164 43.87 -10.99 -20.46
CA PHE A 164 42.95 -9.90 -20.76
C PHE A 164 42.04 -9.72 -19.56
N ASN A 165 42.59 -9.03 -18.55
CA ASN A 165 41.85 -8.59 -17.38
C ASN A 165 40.87 -7.51 -17.83
N PHE A 166 39.69 -7.97 -18.28
CA PHE A 166 38.56 -7.16 -18.73
C PHE A 166 38.26 -5.98 -17.79
N TRP A 167 38.43 -6.18 -16.48
CA TRP A 167 38.22 -5.17 -15.44
C TRP A 167 39.37 -4.20 -15.22
N GLU A 168 40.60 -4.54 -15.61
CA GLU A 168 41.76 -3.65 -15.50
C GLU A 168 41.91 -2.76 -16.74
N ASN A 169 41.55 -3.31 -17.92
CA ASN A 169 41.56 -2.59 -19.19
C ASN A 169 40.31 -1.70 -19.40
N MET A 170 39.33 -1.71 -18.49
CA MET A 170 38.10 -0.94 -18.61
C MET A 170 38.24 0.47 -17.98
N PRO A 171 37.81 1.55 -18.68
CA PRO A 171 37.76 2.90 -18.13
C PRO A 171 37.03 2.97 -16.78
N HIS A 172 37.45 3.89 -15.91
CA HIS A 172 36.84 4.05 -14.58
C HIS A 172 35.35 4.38 -14.66
N GLU A 173 34.98 5.28 -15.57
CA GLU A 173 33.60 5.68 -15.86
C GLU A 173 32.70 4.47 -16.19
N MET A 174 33.13 3.60 -17.11
CA MET A 174 32.39 2.39 -17.48
C MET A 174 32.27 1.41 -16.30
N ARG A 175 33.29 1.32 -15.44
CA ARG A 175 33.23 0.51 -14.21
C ARG A 175 32.23 1.07 -13.21
N VAL A 176 32.25 2.38 -12.96
CA VAL A 176 31.25 3.06 -12.10
C VAL A 176 29.84 2.91 -12.69
N GLN A 177 29.67 3.07 -14.00
CA GLN A 177 28.37 2.90 -14.65
C GLN A 177 27.82 1.47 -14.50
N ILE A 178 28.63 0.43 -14.69
CA ILE A 178 28.21 -0.96 -14.44
C ILE A 178 27.77 -1.15 -12.97
N PHE A 179 28.50 -0.57 -12.02
CA PHE A 179 28.17 -0.68 -10.61
C PHE A 179 26.95 0.17 -10.21
N SER A 180 26.61 1.25 -10.93
CA SER A 180 25.40 2.04 -10.69
C SER A 180 24.08 1.29 -10.94
N TYR A 181 24.13 0.18 -11.68
CA TYR A 181 22.96 -0.71 -11.87
C TYR A 181 22.80 -1.75 -10.75
N LEU A 182 23.74 -1.83 -9.80
CA LEU A 182 23.67 -2.77 -8.67
C LEU A 182 22.95 -2.14 -7.48
N SER A 183 22.08 -2.89 -6.81
CA SER A 183 21.47 -2.43 -5.56
C SER A 183 22.53 -2.21 -4.47
N PRO A 184 22.29 -1.34 -3.45
CA PRO A 184 23.19 -1.15 -2.31
C PRO A 184 23.64 -2.46 -1.63
N LYS A 185 22.73 -3.43 -1.57
CA LYS A 185 22.96 -4.78 -1.05
C LYS A 185 23.92 -5.61 -1.90
N GLU A 186 23.87 -5.44 -3.23
CA GLU A 186 24.78 -6.07 -4.18
C GLU A 186 26.13 -5.36 -4.24
N LEU A 187 26.17 -4.03 -4.09
CA LEU A 187 27.40 -3.26 -3.93
C LEU A 187 28.20 -3.72 -2.69
N VAL A 188 27.54 -3.89 -1.54
CA VAL A 188 28.21 -4.42 -0.33
C VAL A 188 28.67 -5.87 -0.52
N ARG A 189 27.96 -6.70 -1.29
CA ARG A 189 28.38 -8.08 -1.61
C ARG A 189 29.58 -8.12 -2.57
N THR A 190 29.55 -7.33 -3.65
CA THR A 190 30.62 -7.25 -4.66
C THR A 190 31.91 -6.66 -4.08
N SER A 191 31.83 -5.81 -3.04
CA SER A 191 33.00 -5.33 -2.30
C SER A 191 33.88 -6.45 -1.72
N ARG A 192 33.34 -7.66 -1.54
CA ARG A 192 34.07 -8.85 -1.04
C ARG A 192 34.83 -9.63 -2.11
N VAL A 193 34.65 -9.30 -3.40
CA VAL A 193 35.18 -10.10 -4.53
C VAL A 193 36.65 -9.78 -4.83
N SER A 194 37.03 -8.49 -4.81
CA SER A 194 38.38 -8.04 -5.14
C SER A 194 38.70 -6.70 -4.45
N LYS A 195 39.99 -6.42 -4.20
CA LYS A 195 40.45 -5.11 -3.73
C LYS A 195 40.11 -3.97 -4.71
N MET A 196 40.06 -4.26 -6.01
CA MET A 196 39.62 -3.30 -7.03
C MET A 196 38.12 -2.99 -6.89
N PHE A 197 37.30 -4.05 -6.76
CA PHE A 197 35.85 -3.91 -6.59
C PHE A 197 35.52 -3.21 -5.27
N TYR A 198 36.25 -3.52 -4.19
CA TYR A 198 36.15 -2.81 -2.92
C TYR A 198 36.33 -1.30 -3.11
N LYS A 199 37.38 -0.85 -3.82
CA LYS A 199 37.58 0.59 -4.09
C LYS A 199 36.44 1.20 -4.90
N ILE A 200 35.89 0.49 -5.88
CA ILE A 200 34.78 0.96 -6.72
C ILE A 200 33.48 1.04 -5.91
N CYS A 201 33.13 0.03 -5.11
CA CYS A 201 31.91 0.02 -4.27
C CYS A 201 31.86 1.17 -3.25
N PHE A 202 33.01 1.70 -2.83
CA PHE A 202 33.12 2.83 -1.92
C PHE A 202 33.48 4.16 -2.65
N ASP A 203 33.39 4.20 -3.98
CA ASP A 203 33.46 5.45 -4.75
C ASP A 203 32.17 6.26 -4.52
N GLY A 204 32.32 7.51 -4.08
CA GLY A 204 31.19 8.39 -3.75
C GLY A 204 30.27 8.71 -4.92
N GLN A 205 30.75 8.57 -6.18
CA GLN A 205 29.91 8.78 -7.37
C GLN A 205 28.76 7.77 -7.50
N LEU A 206 28.89 6.56 -6.91
CA LEU A 206 27.80 5.58 -6.90
C LEU A 206 26.66 5.92 -5.94
N TRP A 207 26.92 6.82 -4.98
CA TRP A 207 26.06 7.06 -3.82
C TRP A 207 25.41 8.45 -3.85
N THR A 208 25.20 9.03 -5.03
CA THR A 208 24.55 10.35 -5.17
C THR A 208 23.14 10.37 -4.59
N CYS A 209 22.44 9.23 -4.68
CA CYS A 209 21.20 8.96 -3.96
C CYS A 209 21.42 7.79 -2.99
N PHE A 210 21.18 8.04 -1.71
CA PHE A 210 21.36 7.09 -0.62
C PHE A 210 20.03 6.87 0.09
N ASP A 211 19.35 5.76 -0.22
CA ASP A 211 18.12 5.37 0.47
C ASP A 211 18.32 4.16 1.38
N ALA A 212 18.36 4.41 2.69
CA ALA A 212 18.56 3.36 3.69
C ALA A 212 17.30 2.55 4.03
N THR A 213 16.12 2.92 3.51
CA THR A 213 14.85 2.20 3.72
C THR A 213 14.93 0.75 3.22
N GLU A 214 15.69 0.49 2.15
CA GLU A 214 15.84 -0.86 1.60
C GLU A 214 16.73 -1.78 2.45
N PHE A 215 17.67 -1.21 3.23
CA PHE A 215 18.80 -1.97 3.78
C PHE A 215 19.07 -1.81 5.28
N TYR A 216 18.32 -0.98 6.02
CA TYR A 216 18.49 -0.76 7.46
C TYR A 216 18.43 -2.03 8.34
N GLN A 217 17.88 -3.14 7.85
CA GLN A 217 17.89 -4.43 8.54
C GLN A 217 19.08 -5.34 8.17
N THR A 218 19.78 -5.04 7.07
CA THR A 218 20.70 -6.00 6.40
C THR A 218 22.16 -5.58 6.38
N ILE A 219 22.45 -4.28 6.39
CA ILE A 219 23.80 -3.74 6.46
C ILE A 219 24.13 -3.45 7.93
N PRO A 220 25.34 -3.76 8.45
CA PRO A 220 25.74 -3.34 9.79
C PRO A 220 25.99 -1.83 9.85
N ALA A 221 25.60 -1.20 10.96
CA ALA A 221 25.69 0.25 11.19
C ALA A 221 27.10 0.84 10.97
N GLU A 222 28.16 0.06 11.21
CA GLU A 222 29.54 0.48 10.96
C GLU A 222 29.86 0.58 9.46
N SER A 223 29.39 -0.38 8.66
CA SER A 223 29.53 -0.33 7.19
C SER A 223 28.75 0.82 6.60
N LEU A 224 27.53 1.07 7.10
CA LEU A 224 26.70 2.22 6.72
C LEU A 224 27.43 3.54 6.97
N ALA A 225 28.03 3.72 8.15
CA ALA A 225 28.81 4.93 8.46
C ALA A 225 30.03 5.09 7.53
N ARG A 226 30.75 4.00 7.21
CA ARG A 226 31.88 4.06 6.27
C ARG A 226 31.46 4.42 4.84
N ILE A 227 30.32 3.89 4.36
CA ILE A 227 29.76 4.25 3.05
C ILE A 227 29.45 5.74 3.02
N ILE A 228 28.71 6.26 4.01
CA ILE A 228 28.34 7.68 4.05
C ILE A 228 29.57 8.59 4.20
N VAL A 229 30.60 8.21 4.95
CA VAL A 229 31.85 9.00 5.03
C VAL A 229 32.60 9.03 3.70
N ALA A 230 32.65 7.92 2.97
CA ALA A 230 33.28 7.88 1.64
C ALA A 230 32.46 8.64 0.57
N ALA A 231 31.13 8.56 0.67
CA ALA A 231 30.20 9.18 -0.27
C ALA A 231 29.89 10.66 0.02
N GLY A 232 30.00 11.10 1.28
CA GLY A 232 29.41 12.34 1.81
C GLY A 232 29.46 13.59 0.92
N PRO A 233 30.60 13.94 0.30
CA PRO A 233 30.69 15.11 -0.59
C PRO A 233 29.82 15.02 -1.85
N PHE A 234 29.48 13.81 -2.29
CA PHE A 234 28.73 13.49 -3.51
C PHE A 234 27.25 13.15 -3.26
N ILE A 235 26.86 12.84 -2.02
CA ILE A 235 25.45 12.60 -1.67
C ILE A 235 24.65 13.89 -1.89
N LYS A 236 23.63 13.81 -2.74
CA LYS A 236 22.64 14.86 -2.98
C LYS A 236 21.30 14.49 -2.35
N ASP A 237 20.91 13.22 -2.46
CA ASP A 237 19.66 12.70 -1.92
C ASP A 237 19.98 11.75 -0.75
N LEU A 238 19.56 12.13 0.46
CA LEU A 238 19.82 11.38 1.69
C LEU A 238 18.48 10.99 2.34
N ASN A 239 18.12 9.71 2.23
CA ASN A 239 16.99 9.14 2.94
C ASN A 239 17.45 8.21 4.08
N LEU A 240 17.19 8.64 5.32
CA LEU A 240 17.47 7.92 6.57
C LEU A 240 16.20 7.45 7.29
N ARG A 241 15.06 7.37 6.58
CA ARG A 241 13.77 6.93 7.14
C ARG A 241 13.91 5.62 7.92
N GLY A 242 13.40 5.61 9.15
CA GLY A 242 13.38 4.42 10.00
C GLY A 242 14.76 3.84 10.38
N CYS A 243 15.85 4.60 10.22
CA CYS A 243 17.21 4.13 10.48
C CYS A 243 17.58 4.04 11.97
N VAL A 244 16.98 3.08 12.68
CA VAL A 244 17.30 2.71 14.08
C VAL A 244 18.81 2.48 14.29
N GLN A 245 19.52 1.99 13.27
CA GLN A 245 20.97 1.77 13.33
C GLN A 245 21.83 3.03 13.52
N VAL A 246 21.31 4.20 13.13
CA VAL A 246 22.01 5.50 13.18
C VAL A 246 21.80 6.18 14.55
N GLU A 247 20.97 5.61 15.43
CA GLU A 247 20.67 6.12 16.78
C GLU A 247 21.90 6.23 17.72
N HIS A 248 23.02 5.59 17.38
CA HIS A 248 24.28 5.81 18.08
C HIS A 248 24.85 7.21 17.74
N TYR A 249 24.63 8.18 18.65
CA TYR A 249 24.99 9.60 18.53
C TYR A 249 26.29 9.92 17.76
N LYS A 250 27.41 9.23 18.07
CA LYS A 250 28.71 9.44 17.40
C LYS A 250 28.67 9.18 15.89
N ARG A 251 27.81 8.28 15.41
CA ARG A 251 27.66 7.96 13.98
C ARG A 251 26.80 9.01 13.26
N ALA A 252 25.73 9.48 13.89
CA ALA A 252 24.88 10.53 13.33
C ALA A 252 25.68 11.83 13.09
N GLU A 253 26.51 12.25 14.05
CA GLU A 253 27.37 13.43 13.90
C GLU A 253 28.37 13.29 12.74
N VAL A 254 29.00 12.11 12.60
CA VAL A 254 29.95 11.82 11.51
C VAL A 254 29.25 11.80 10.15
N VAL A 255 28.06 11.18 10.06
CA VAL A 255 27.19 11.20 8.87
C VAL A 255 26.87 12.63 8.44
N VAL A 256 26.40 13.45 9.39
CA VAL A 256 26.04 14.84 9.11
C VAL A 256 27.24 15.70 8.68
N LYS A 257 28.41 15.55 9.31
CA LYS A 257 29.61 16.32 8.93
C LYS A 257 30.19 15.92 7.57
N ALA A 258 29.90 14.71 7.10
CA ALA A 258 30.32 14.23 5.78
C ALA A 258 29.45 14.79 4.64
N CYS A 259 28.15 14.96 4.86
CA CYS A 259 27.18 15.41 3.86
C CYS A 259 27.12 16.94 3.76
N LYS A 260 27.71 17.50 2.68
CA LYS A 260 27.84 18.97 2.47
C LYS A 260 27.15 19.55 1.24
N ASN A 261 26.56 18.71 0.38
CA ASN A 261 25.93 19.12 -0.87
C ASN A 261 24.51 18.52 -1.02
N LEU A 262 23.81 18.36 0.11
CA LEU A 262 22.46 17.80 0.11
C LEU A 262 21.48 18.74 -0.59
N VAL A 263 20.70 18.15 -1.50
CA VAL A 263 19.55 18.78 -2.17
C VAL A 263 18.27 18.24 -1.55
N ASN A 264 18.20 16.92 -1.30
CA ASN A 264 17.06 16.25 -0.70
C ASN A 264 17.48 15.55 0.59
N ALA A 265 16.81 15.83 1.71
CA ALA A 265 17.07 15.18 2.99
C ALA A 265 15.76 14.72 3.64
N THR A 266 15.63 13.41 3.89
CA THR A 266 14.46 12.83 4.57
C THR A 266 14.91 12.07 5.82
N LEU A 267 14.59 12.64 6.98
CA LEU A 267 15.02 12.18 8.31
C LEU A 267 13.85 11.61 9.13
N GLU A 268 12.86 11.03 8.46
CA GLU A 268 11.63 10.55 9.08
C GLU A 268 11.87 9.48 10.15
N GLY A 269 11.32 9.71 11.35
CA GLY A 269 11.31 8.73 12.43
C GLY A 269 12.65 8.53 13.17
N CYS A 270 13.67 9.36 12.95
CA CYS A 270 14.94 9.29 13.69
C CYS A 270 14.81 9.82 15.14
N ARG A 271 14.16 9.05 16.03
CA ARG A 271 13.77 9.47 17.40
C ARG A 271 14.90 10.00 18.29
N ASN A 272 16.12 9.46 18.14
CA ASN A 272 17.29 9.83 18.97
C ASN A 272 18.20 10.89 18.31
N PHE A 273 17.73 11.62 17.30
CA PHE A 273 18.52 12.65 16.64
C PHE A 273 18.71 13.87 17.57
N GLN A 274 19.94 14.38 17.69
CA GLN A 274 20.23 15.52 18.55
C GLN A 274 20.04 16.86 17.83
N ARG A 275 19.55 17.88 18.54
CA ARG A 275 19.28 19.23 18.00
C ARG A 275 20.54 19.86 17.39
N ASN A 276 21.67 19.78 18.08
CA ASN A 276 22.95 20.31 17.61
C ASN A 276 23.41 19.67 16.29
N THR A 277 23.15 18.36 16.13
CA THR A 277 23.46 17.63 14.89
C THR A 277 22.56 18.09 13.75
N LEU A 278 21.27 18.34 14.00
CA LEU A 278 20.37 18.93 13.01
C LEU A 278 20.80 20.35 12.60
N HIS A 279 21.14 21.20 13.57
CA HIS A 279 21.61 22.57 13.31
C HIS A 279 22.92 22.59 12.52
N SER A 280 23.83 21.64 12.80
CA SER A 280 25.04 21.43 12.01
C SER A 280 24.73 20.98 10.57
N LEU A 281 23.76 20.09 10.36
CA LEU A 281 23.35 19.67 9.01
C LEU A 281 22.83 20.86 8.20
N LEU A 282 21.91 21.62 8.79
CA LEU A 282 21.22 22.72 8.13
C LEU A 282 22.16 23.87 7.74
N ARG A 283 23.10 24.25 8.63
CA ARG A 283 24.13 25.27 8.29
C ARG A 283 25.12 24.84 7.23
N THR A 284 25.29 23.52 7.01
CA THR A 284 26.31 23.01 6.08
C THR A 284 25.77 22.84 4.66
N ASN A 285 24.44 22.88 4.46
CA ASN A 285 23.79 22.56 3.18
C ASN A 285 22.94 23.75 2.68
N ASP A 286 23.55 24.59 1.83
CA ASP A 286 22.96 25.79 1.22
C ASP A 286 21.97 25.49 0.07
N LYS A 287 22.16 24.36 -0.61
CA LYS A 287 21.41 23.91 -1.80
C LYS A 287 20.21 23.02 -1.48
N LEU A 288 19.79 22.98 -0.22
CA LEU A 288 18.69 22.14 0.23
C LEU A 288 17.36 22.59 -0.41
N ALA A 289 16.76 21.73 -1.21
CA ALA A 289 15.50 21.97 -1.93
C ALA A 289 14.33 21.19 -1.31
N ASN A 290 14.54 19.96 -0.84
CA ASN A 290 13.48 19.16 -0.21
C ASN A 290 13.91 18.66 1.18
N LEU A 291 13.16 19.03 2.21
CA LEU A 291 13.45 18.70 3.60
C LEU A 291 12.23 18.06 4.28
N ASN A 292 12.35 16.77 4.63
CA ASN A 292 11.34 16.04 5.39
C ASN A 292 11.86 15.67 6.79
N LEU A 293 11.19 16.19 7.81
CA LEU A 293 11.53 16.06 9.23
C LEU A 293 10.39 15.40 10.04
N THR A 294 9.48 14.67 9.39
CA THR A 294 8.28 14.10 10.04
C THR A 294 8.59 13.28 11.30
N GLY A 295 7.85 13.58 12.37
CA GLY A 295 7.96 12.89 13.66
C GLY A 295 9.27 13.13 14.42
N LEU A 296 10.06 14.15 14.07
CA LEU A 296 11.31 14.47 14.79
C LEU A 296 11.09 15.40 15.99
N THR A 297 11.30 14.87 17.19
CA THR A 297 11.30 15.60 18.47
C THR A 297 12.50 16.57 18.63
N ALA A 298 13.51 16.45 17.77
CA ALA A 298 14.65 17.36 17.72
C ALA A 298 14.29 18.75 17.17
N VAL A 299 13.26 18.84 16.33
CA VAL A 299 12.86 20.06 15.63
C VAL A 299 12.19 21.03 16.60
N THR A 300 12.54 22.31 16.45
CA THR A 300 12.09 23.42 17.29
C THR A 300 12.03 24.70 16.46
N ASN A 301 11.37 25.74 16.98
CA ASN A 301 11.30 27.06 16.31
C ASN A 301 12.70 27.65 15.99
N MET A 302 13.73 27.39 16.83
CA MET A 302 15.12 27.77 16.54
C MET A 302 15.70 27.03 15.32
N SER A 303 15.30 25.77 15.11
CA SER A 303 15.69 24.98 13.94
C SER A 303 15.10 25.58 12.66
N CYS A 304 13.84 26.04 12.71
CA CYS A 304 13.21 26.79 11.63
C CYS A 304 13.93 28.11 11.31
N LYS A 305 14.32 28.89 12.33
CA LYS A 305 15.13 30.09 12.10
C LYS A 305 16.46 29.80 11.39
N ILE A 306 17.14 28.72 11.76
CA ILE A 306 18.38 28.29 11.08
C ILE A 306 18.10 27.87 9.62
N ILE A 307 16.96 27.24 9.33
CA ILE A 307 16.54 26.91 7.95
C ILE A 307 16.34 28.20 7.14
N ALA A 308 15.63 29.18 7.69
CA ALA A 308 15.39 30.48 7.06
C ALA A 308 16.70 31.22 6.73
N GLU A 309 17.69 31.16 7.64
CA GLU A 309 19.01 31.79 7.46
C GLU A 309 19.95 31.00 6.51
N SER A 310 19.80 29.67 6.40
CA SER A 310 20.78 28.79 5.73
C SER A 310 20.32 28.20 4.39
N CYS A 311 19.01 28.06 4.15
CA CYS A 311 18.44 27.26 3.05
C CYS A 311 17.49 28.06 2.14
N PRO A 312 17.97 29.09 1.40
CA PRO A 312 17.11 29.97 0.60
C PRO A 312 16.50 29.31 -0.65
N GLN A 313 16.95 28.11 -1.03
CA GLN A 313 16.45 27.37 -2.20
C GLN A 313 15.38 26.32 -1.86
N LEU A 314 14.86 26.31 -0.63
CA LEU A 314 13.91 25.31 -0.16
C LEU A 314 12.58 25.38 -0.95
N GLU A 315 12.19 24.28 -1.60
CA GLU A 315 10.95 24.13 -2.35
C GLU A 315 9.91 23.27 -1.62
N MET A 316 10.32 22.23 -0.88
CA MET A 316 9.45 21.41 -0.04
C MET A 316 9.94 21.35 1.41
N PHE A 317 9.04 21.62 2.34
CA PHE A 317 9.26 21.55 3.78
C PHE A 317 8.15 20.75 4.46
N ASN A 318 8.50 19.60 5.03
CA ASN A 318 7.58 18.73 5.76
C ASN A 318 8.03 18.57 7.22
N VAL A 319 7.13 18.95 8.13
CA VAL A 319 7.32 19.01 9.59
C VAL A 319 6.11 18.45 10.34
N SER A 320 5.29 17.63 9.68
CA SER A 320 4.15 17.00 10.36
C SER A 320 4.61 16.16 11.56
N TRP A 321 3.83 16.22 12.64
CA TRP A 321 4.05 15.52 13.91
C TRP A 321 5.31 16.00 14.70
N CYS A 322 5.77 17.23 14.48
CA CYS A 322 6.85 17.88 15.26
C CYS A 322 6.30 18.61 16.52
N VAL A 323 6.16 17.87 17.63
CA VAL A 323 5.50 18.32 18.88
C VAL A 323 6.13 19.56 19.57
N HIS A 324 7.42 19.82 19.35
CA HIS A 324 8.19 20.91 19.99
C HIS A 324 8.33 22.17 19.12
N MET A 325 7.42 22.36 18.17
CA MET A 325 7.43 23.47 17.23
C MET A 325 6.01 24.02 17.05
N ASP A 326 5.91 25.32 16.78
CA ASP A 326 4.66 26.02 16.51
C ASP A 326 4.71 26.71 15.15
N ALA A 327 3.56 27.18 14.65
CA ALA A 327 3.44 27.90 13.40
C ALA A 327 4.29 29.19 13.32
N ARG A 328 4.71 29.75 14.47
CA ARG A 328 5.70 30.85 14.54
C ARG A 328 7.07 30.46 13.95
N GLY A 329 7.50 29.21 14.10
CA GLY A 329 8.69 28.69 13.42
C GLY A 329 8.49 28.67 11.91
N ILE A 330 7.32 28.21 11.46
CA ILE A 330 6.95 28.14 10.04
C ILE A 330 6.92 29.54 9.41
N LYS A 331 6.37 30.56 10.09
CA LYS A 331 6.44 31.98 9.69
C LYS A 331 7.87 32.39 9.33
N THR A 332 8.86 32.11 10.19
CA THR A 332 10.26 32.47 9.90
C THR A 332 10.84 31.74 8.68
N VAL A 333 10.45 30.48 8.43
CA VAL A 333 10.87 29.74 7.22
C VAL A 333 10.24 30.36 5.97
N MET A 334 8.98 30.75 6.04
CA MET A 334 8.28 31.38 4.91
C MET A 334 8.86 32.75 4.54
N GLU A 335 9.29 33.54 5.53
CA GLU A 335 9.99 34.81 5.31
C GLU A 335 11.39 34.61 4.69
N GLY A 336 12.10 33.54 5.04
CA GLY A 336 13.46 33.25 4.53
C GLY A 336 13.53 32.46 3.22
N CYS A 337 12.50 31.68 2.87
CA CYS A 337 12.50 30.73 1.75
C CYS A 337 11.50 31.13 0.64
N PRO A 338 11.83 32.08 -0.26
CA PRO A 338 10.90 32.61 -1.27
C PRO A 338 10.51 31.60 -2.37
N LYS A 339 11.19 30.45 -2.44
CA LYS A 339 10.91 29.37 -3.40
C LYS A 339 10.03 28.24 -2.84
N LEU A 340 9.55 28.37 -1.60
CA LEU A 340 8.76 27.33 -0.95
C LEU A 340 7.42 27.13 -1.68
N LYS A 341 7.17 25.90 -2.16
CA LYS A 341 5.96 25.49 -2.89
C LYS A 341 5.14 24.45 -2.14
N ASP A 342 5.77 23.55 -1.39
CA ASP A 342 5.10 22.45 -0.67
C ASP A 342 5.39 22.55 0.82
N LEU A 343 4.38 22.98 1.59
CA LEU A 343 4.45 23.10 3.05
C LEU A 343 3.51 22.08 3.69
N ARG A 344 4.05 21.24 4.58
CA ARG A 344 3.28 20.25 5.32
C ARG A 344 3.57 20.36 6.82
N ALA A 345 2.55 20.68 7.59
CA ALA A 345 2.63 20.99 9.01
C ALA A 345 1.47 20.34 9.77
N GLY A 346 1.25 19.05 9.53
CA GLY A 346 0.20 18.28 10.19
C GLY A 346 0.42 18.15 11.70
N GLU A 347 -0.64 18.34 12.49
CA GLU A 347 -0.65 18.32 13.96
C GLU A 347 0.33 19.32 14.61
N VAL A 348 0.63 20.43 13.93
CA VAL A 348 1.42 21.54 14.49
C VAL A 348 0.48 22.59 15.11
N ARG A 349 0.88 23.16 16.25
CA ARG A 349 0.10 24.16 17.01
C ARG A 349 0.39 25.60 16.59
N GLY A 350 -0.50 26.51 16.96
CA GLY A 350 -0.33 27.95 16.76
C GLY A 350 -0.80 28.49 15.41
N PHE A 351 -1.61 27.73 14.65
CA PHE A 351 -2.24 28.23 13.40
C PHE A 351 -3.47 29.12 13.63
N ASP A 352 -3.76 29.44 14.89
CA ASP A 352 -4.68 30.51 15.32
C ASP A 352 -4.06 31.93 15.19
N ASN A 353 -2.73 32.03 15.18
CA ASN A 353 -2.01 33.30 15.15
C ASN A 353 -2.22 34.05 13.83
N LEU A 354 -2.85 35.23 13.91
CA LEU A 354 -3.17 36.08 12.75
C LEU A 354 -1.92 36.48 11.95
N GLU A 355 -0.80 36.77 12.62
CA GLU A 355 0.49 37.07 11.98
C GLU A 355 1.00 35.95 11.05
N VAL A 356 0.69 34.69 11.34
CA VAL A 356 1.12 33.56 10.50
C VAL A 356 0.20 33.43 9.29
N ALA A 357 -1.10 33.71 9.46
CA ALA A 357 -2.03 33.80 8.36
C ALA A 357 -1.68 34.96 7.40
N GLU A 358 -1.21 36.09 7.93
CA GLU A 358 -0.77 37.24 7.15
C GLU A 358 0.50 36.94 6.33
N THR A 359 1.50 36.23 6.88
CA THR A 359 2.68 35.84 6.08
C THR A 359 2.36 34.77 5.03
N LEU A 360 1.40 33.89 5.29
CA LEU A 360 0.80 33.01 4.27
C LEU A 360 0.12 33.80 3.15
N TYR A 361 -0.60 34.88 3.49
CA TYR A 361 -1.20 35.80 2.52
C TYR A 361 -0.13 36.53 1.68
N ASN A 362 0.90 37.09 2.32
CA ASN A 362 1.90 37.94 1.66
C ASN A 362 2.87 37.16 0.75
N THR A 363 3.23 35.92 1.10
CA THR A 363 4.20 35.12 0.34
C THR A 363 3.66 34.56 -0.97
N ASN A 364 2.41 34.06 -0.98
CA ASN A 364 1.69 33.50 -2.15
C ASN A 364 2.53 32.62 -3.12
N SER A 365 3.51 31.87 -2.58
CA SER A 365 4.42 30.99 -3.33
C SER A 365 3.98 29.53 -3.32
N LEU A 366 3.17 29.15 -2.34
CA LEU A 366 2.75 27.77 -2.09
C LEU A 366 1.83 27.24 -3.20
N GLU A 367 2.08 26.01 -3.61
CA GLU A 367 1.21 25.18 -4.44
C GLU A 367 0.55 24.04 -3.63
N ARG A 368 1.20 23.56 -2.55
CA ARG A 368 0.67 22.53 -1.65
C ARG A 368 0.75 23.02 -0.21
N LEU A 369 -0.38 22.97 0.49
CA LEU A 369 -0.54 23.31 1.89
C LEU A 369 -1.27 22.18 2.62
N VAL A 370 -0.61 21.54 3.57
CA VAL A 370 -1.15 20.43 4.37
C VAL A 370 -1.11 20.82 5.85
N LEU A 371 -2.29 21.04 6.43
CA LEU A 371 -2.53 21.44 7.83
C LEU A 371 -3.42 20.41 8.56
N ASN A 372 -3.30 19.13 8.21
CA ASN A 372 -4.14 18.07 8.76
C ASN A 372 -3.94 17.92 10.28
N GLY A 373 -5.03 17.84 11.04
CA GLY A 373 -5.00 17.72 12.51
C GLY A 373 -4.65 19.01 13.26
N CYS A 374 -4.59 20.16 12.59
CA CYS A 374 -4.39 21.47 13.24
C CYS A 374 -5.69 21.93 13.94
N ALA A 375 -5.95 21.38 15.12
CA ALA A 375 -7.18 21.62 15.90
C ALA A 375 -7.40 23.07 16.37
N GLU A 376 -6.36 23.91 16.33
CA GLU A 376 -6.42 25.33 16.70
C GLU A 376 -6.76 26.25 15.51
N LEU A 377 -6.80 25.73 14.27
CA LEU A 377 -7.09 26.52 13.07
C LEU A 377 -8.55 27.00 13.07
N ASN A 378 -8.74 28.31 13.21
CA ASN A 378 -10.05 28.96 13.25
C ASN A 378 -10.41 29.62 11.90
N ASP A 379 -11.70 29.84 11.65
CA ASP A 379 -12.21 30.51 10.44
C ASP A 379 -11.55 31.86 10.14
N ARG A 380 -11.32 32.70 11.16
CA ARG A 380 -10.67 34.01 10.99
C ARG A 380 -9.25 33.86 10.45
N ALA A 381 -8.48 32.90 10.96
CA ALA A 381 -7.12 32.65 10.49
C ALA A 381 -7.14 32.15 9.03
N LEU A 382 -8.02 31.19 8.70
CA LEU A 382 -8.17 30.72 7.33
C LEU A 382 -8.62 31.83 6.39
N LYS A 383 -9.58 32.69 6.78
CA LYS A 383 -10.01 33.85 6.00
C LYS A 383 -8.83 34.79 5.71
N ILE A 384 -8.00 35.10 6.71
CA ILE A 384 -6.84 35.98 6.53
C ILE A 384 -5.80 35.38 5.58
N MET A 385 -5.56 34.06 5.60
CA MET A 385 -4.67 33.40 4.63
C MET A 385 -5.08 33.61 3.18
N ILE A 386 -6.38 33.76 2.91
CA ILE A 386 -6.91 33.95 1.54
C ILE A 386 -7.08 35.43 1.21
N HIS A 387 -7.81 36.16 2.07
CA HIS A 387 -8.31 37.52 1.85
C HIS A 387 -7.43 38.62 2.47
N GLY A 388 -6.56 38.29 3.44
CA GLY A 388 -5.85 39.29 4.23
C GLY A 388 -6.68 39.75 5.43
N GLU A 389 -6.14 40.68 6.23
CA GLU A 389 -6.85 41.21 7.39
C GLU A 389 -8.06 42.06 6.98
N ASP A 390 -7.84 43.06 6.11
CA ASP A 390 -8.88 43.95 5.57
C ASP A 390 -8.78 44.00 4.02
N PRO A 391 -9.45 43.10 3.28
CA PRO A 391 -9.54 43.20 1.82
C PRO A 391 -10.44 44.35 1.37
N GLU A 392 -10.09 44.99 0.25
CA GLU A 392 -11.04 45.83 -0.49
C GLU A 392 -12.17 44.94 -1.04
N ILE A 393 -13.43 45.29 -0.78
CA ILE A 393 -14.60 44.53 -1.23
C ILE A 393 -15.17 45.19 -2.49
N ASP A 394 -15.30 44.42 -3.57
CA ASP A 394 -16.01 44.84 -4.78
C ASP A 394 -17.51 45.00 -4.49
N ILE A 395 -17.98 46.23 -4.63
CA ILE A 395 -19.37 46.66 -4.39
C ILE A 395 -20.37 45.91 -5.29
N LEU A 396 -19.96 45.45 -6.48
CA LEU A 396 -20.85 44.78 -7.43
C LEU A 396 -20.99 43.28 -7.17
N THR A 397 -19.96 42.62 -6.64
CA THR A 397 -19.97 41.16 -6.43
C THR A 397 -19.97 40.73 -4.97
N ASP A 398 -19.82 41.67 -4.03
CA ASP A 398 -19.64 41.46 -2.57
C ASP A 398 -18.47 40.50 -2.27
N ARG A 399 -17.36 40.69 -2.99
CA ARG A 399 -16.17 39.82 -2.93
C ARG A 399 -14.89 40.59 -2.65
N PRO A 400 -13.95 40.02 -1.88
CA PRO A 400 -12.64 40.62 -1.68
C PRO A 400 -11.83 40.62 -2.99
N VAL A 401 -11.31 41.78 -3.37
CA VAL A 401 -10.42 41.96 -4.52
C VAL A 401 -9.01 41.58 -4.11
N VAL A 402 -8.68 40.29 -4.21
CA VAL A 402 -7.39 39.74 -3.78
C VAL A 402 -6.73 38.92 -4.88
N PRO A 403 -5.38 38.88 -4.94
CA PRO A 403 -4.69 38.07 -5.93
C PRO A 403 -5.01 36.59 -5.72
N PRO A 404 -5.32 35.82 -6.79
CA PRO A 404 -5.64 34.41 -6.67
C PRO A 404 -4.45 33.63 -6.09
N ARG A 405 -4.78 32.64 -5.26
CA ARG A 405 -3.83 31.75 -4.61
C ARG A 405 -3.39 30.67 -5.60
N LYS A 406 -2.10 30.35 -5.61
CA LYS A 406 -1.51 29.30 -6.48
C LYS A 406 -1.72 27.87 -5.95
N TRP A 407 -2.63 27.70 -4.99
CA TRP A 407 -2.83 26.44 -4.29
C TRP A 407 -3.47 25.39 -5.21
N ARG A 408 -2.73 24.32 -5.46
CA ARG A 408 -3.16 23.12 -6.20
C ARG A 408 -3.61 22.01 -5.26
N HIS A 409 -3.04 21.92 -4.06
CA HIS A 409 -3.38 20.89 -3.09
C HIS A 409 -3.57 21.50 -1.71
N LEU A 410 -4.78 21.38 -1.17
CA LEU A 410 -5.15 21.86 0.15
C LEU A 410 -5.68 20.70 0.99
N ASP A 411 -5.13 20.52 2.18
CA ASP A 411 -5.56 19.52 3.15
C ASP A 411 -5.75 20.18 4.51
N LEU A 412 -7.01 20.30 4.93
CA LEU A 412 -7.44 20.85 6.23
C LEU A 412 -8.17 19.78 7.06
N SER A 413 -7.88 18.49 6.81
CA SER A 413 -8.57 17.38 7.46
C SER A 413 -8.40 17.43 8.99
N ARG A 414 -9.45 17.10 9.74
CA ARG A 414 -9.48 17.09 11.23
C ARG A 414 -9.26 18.46 11.89
N CYS A 415 -9.53 19.55 11.18
CA CYS A 415 -9.54 20.91 11.74
C CYS A 415 -10.90 21.24 12.36
N GLY A 416 -11.20 20.65 13.52
CA GLY A 416 -12.52 20.73 14.19
C GLY A 416 -13.00 22.11 14.67
N ARG A 417 -12.26 23.19 14.40
CA ARG A 417 -12.69 24.60 14.65
C ARG A 417 -13.01 25.38 13.37
N LEU A 418 -12.88 24.76 12.20
CA LEU A 418 -13.36 25.32 10.94
C LEU A 418 -14.87 25.12 10.82
N THR A 419 -15.56 26.17 10.38
CA THR A 419 -16.98 26.14 10.04
C THR A 419 -17.17 26.53 8.58
N ASN A 420 -18.44 26.54 8.16
CA ASN A 420 -18.85 27.01 6.84
C ASN A 420 -18.24 28.37 6.45
N GLN A 421 -18.08 29.30 7.39
CA GLN A 421 -17.60 30.66 7.06
C GLN A 421 -16.13 30.68 6.61
N GLY A 422 -15.24 29.93 7.27
CA GLY A 422 -13.83 29.86 6.90
C GLY A 422 -13.61 29.12 5.59
N VAL A 423 -14.30 28.01 5.38
CA VAL A 423 -14.17 27.23 4.14
C VAL A 423 -14.81 27.97 2.95
N LYS A 424 -15.93 28.68 3.14
CA LYS A 424 -16.56 29.50 2.10
C LYS A 424 -15.61 30.59 1.54
N ALA A 425 -14.70 31.12 2.36
CA ALA A 425 -13.71 32.12 1.95
C ALA A 425 -12.75 31.63 0.85
N LEU A 426 -12.53 30.31 0.75
CA LEU A 426 -11.73 29.69 -0.30
C LEU A 426 -12.35 29.87 -1.69
N GLY A 427 -13.68 29.92 -1.79
CA GLY A 427 -14.40 30.07 -3.05
C GLY A 427 -13.93 31.27 -3.86
N TYR A 428 -13.80 31.09 -5.17
CA TYR A 428 -13.32 32.07 -6.17
C TYR A 428 -11.85 32.50 -6.06
N ASN A 429 -11.14 32.14 -4.99
CA ASN A 429 -9.76 32.58 -4.76
C ASN A 429 -8.69 31.51 -5.07
N ILE A 430 -9.08 30.25 -5.30
CA ILE A 430 -8.19 29.11 -5.64
C ILE A 430 -8.57 28.45 -6.98
N PRO A 431 -8.55 29.16 -8.12
CA PRO A 431 -9.04 28.62 -9.40
C PRO A 431 -8.24 27.42 -9.94
N ASP A 432 -6.97 27.27 -9.52
CA ASP A 432 -6.07 26.18 -9.91
C ASP A 432 -6.08 24.96 -8.96
N LEU A 433 -7.05 24.89 -8.03
CA LEU A 433 -7.15 23.78 -7.08
C LEU A 433 -7.37 22.43 -7.79
N GLN A 434 -6.51 21.46 -7.48
CA GLN A 434 -6.53 20.09 -8.02
C GLN A 434 -6.89 19.04 -6.97
N ALA A 435 -6.53 19.24 -5.70
CA ALA A 435 -6.88 18.36 -4.60
C ALA A 435 -7.39 19.15 -3.38
N LEU A 436 -8.51 18.72 -2.82
CA LEU A 436 -9.09 19.25 -1.59
C LEU A 436 -9.40 18.10 -0.62
N ARG A 437 -8.86 18.19 0.61
CA ARG A 437 -9.24 17.31 1.72
C ARG A 437 -9.82 18.10 2.88
N LEU A 438 -10.99 17.67 3.34
CA LEU A 438 -11.74 18.27 4.45
C LEU A 438 -12.23 17.20 5.44
N SER A 439 -11.62 16.01 5.41
CA SER A 439 -12.08 14.84 6.16
C SER A 439 -12.08 15.07 7.68
N GLY A 440 -13.17 14.74 8.38
CA GLY A 440 -13.33 14.91 9.82
C GLY A 440 -13.51 16.36 10.29
N CYS A 441 -13.97 17.25 9.40
CA CYS A 441 -14.36 18.63 9.74
C CYS A 441 -15.88 18.70 9.98
N THR A 442 -16.36 18.05 11.03
CA THR A 442 -17.79 17.74 11.27
C THR A 442 -18.75 18.94 11.31
N ALA A 443 -18.26 20.18 11.48
CA ALA A 443 -19.06 21.40 11.46
C ALA A 443 -19.31 21.98 10.04
N LEU A 444 -18.90 21.27 8.98
CA LEU A 444 -19.10 21.68 7.59
C LEU A 444 -20.41 21.12 7.01
N THR A 445 -21.15 22.00 6.34
CA THR A 445 -22.38 21.70 5.60
C THR A 445 -22.24 22.11 4.14
N ASP A 446 -23.23 21.76 3.31
CA ASP A 446 -23.26 22.03 1.87
C ASP A 446 -22.83 23.46 1.49
N ALA A 447 -23.32 24.47 2.23
CA ALA A 447 -23.09 25.90 1.99
C ALA A 447 -21.61 26.34 2.09
N ALA A 448 -20.73 25.53 2.70
CA ALA A 448 -19.29 25.74 2.69
C ALA A 448 -18.66 25.47 1.32
N LEU A 449 -19.21 24.49 0.60
CA LEU A 449 -18.60 23.84 -0.55
C LEU A 449 -19.14 24.35 -1.88
N GLU A 450 -20.38 24.85 -1.94
CA GLU A 450 -20.99 25.38 -3.17
C GLU A 450 -20.07 26.39 -3.91
N PRO A 451 -19.43 27.39 -3.23
CA PRO A 451 -18.60 28.37 -3.92
C PRO A 451 -17.26 27.79 -4.38
N ILE A 452 -16.78 26.74 -3.73
CA ILE A 452 -15.57 26.03 -4.14
C ILE A 452 -15.85 25.26 -5.43
N PHE A 453 -16.91 24.46 -5.48
CA PHE A 453 -17.27 23.71 -6.69
C PHE A 453 -17.63 24.62 -7.87
N ALA A 454 -18.27 25.77 -7.61
CA ALA A 454 -18.54 26.79 -8.64
C ALA A 454 -17.29 27.44 -9.23
N SER A 455 -16.13 27.39 -8.55
CA SER A 455 -14.93 28.15 -8.90
C SER A 455 -13.67 27.34 -9.18
N THR A 456 -13.70 26.02 -9.02
CA THR A 456 -12.52 25.14 -9.13
C THR A 456 -12.60 24.19 -10.33
N PRO A 457 -12.44 24.67 -11.58
CA PRO A 457 -12.61 23.84 -12.79
C PRO A 457 -11.58 22.71 -12.94
N ARG A 458 -10.49 22.73 -12.16
CA ARG A 458 -9.35 21.79 -12.23
C ARG A 458 -9.33 20.76 -11.10
N LEU A 459 -10.39 20.66 -10.27
CA LEU A 459 -10.44 19.72 -9.16
C LEU A 459 -10.46 18.28 -9.67
N THR A 460 -9.48 17.49 -9.25
CA THR A 460 -9.28 16.07 -9.63
C THR A 460 -9.41 15.12 -8.44
N HIS A 461 -9.10 15.57 -7.23
CA HIS A 461 -9.16 14.77 -6.00
C HIS A 461 -9.99 15.51 -4.95
N LEU A 462 -11.02 14.87 -4.42
CA LEU A 462 -11.90 15.42 -3.39
C LEU A 462 -12.11 14.39 -2.28
N GLU A 463 -11.68 14.71 -1.07
CA GLU A 463 -11.82 13.84 0.11
C GLU A 463 -12.63 14.60 1.18
N MET A 464 -13.79 14.04 1.51
CA MET A 464 -14.85 14.60 2.35
C MET A 464 -15.36 13.50 3.29
N GLU A 465 -14.44 12.77 3.92
CA GLU A 465 -14.78 11.68 4.85
C GLU A 465 -15.27 12.24 6.20
N ASP A 466 -16.21 11.54 6.86
CA ASP A 466 -16.71 11.89 8.20
C ASP A 466 -17.33 13.31 8.28
N LEU A 467 -18.10 13.66 7.24
CA LEU A 467 -18.91 14.89 7.16
C LEU A 467 -20.41 14.52 7.18
N SER A 468 -20.93 14.25 8.37
CA SER A 468 -22.32 13.79 8.59
C SER A 468 -23.38 14.72 8.01
N ASP A 469 -23.13 16.03 8.04
CA ASP A 469 -24.14 17.06 7.77
C ASP A 469 -24.24 17.45 6.29
N LEU A 470 -23.49 16.76 5.42
CA LEU A 470 -23.62 16.91 3.96
C LEU A 470 -24.89 16.23 3.43
N THR A 471 -25.54 16.85 2.45
CA THR A 471 -26.76 16.32 1.85
C THR A 471 -26.59 15.92 0.38
N ASN A 472 -27.57 15.18 -0.12
CA ASN A 472 -27.59 14.73 -1.51
C ASN A 472 -27.75 15.90 -2.51
N SER A 473 -28.21 17.09 -2.10
CA SER A 473 -28.31 18.25 -3.00
C SER A 473 -26.92 18.78 -3.38
N LEU A 474 -25.97 18.82 -2.45
CA LEU A 474 -24.59 19.20 -2.74
C LEU A 474 -23.99 18.35 -3.87
N LEU A 475 -24.16 17.04 -3.78
CA LEU A 475 -23.63 16.10 -4.77
C LEU A 475 -24.34 16.21 -6.13
N SER A 476 -25.67 16.27 -6.12
CA SER A 476 -26.50 16.20 -7.33
C SER A 476 -26.68 17.54 -8.06
N GLU A 477 -26.75 18.65 -7.31
CA GLU A 477 -26.99 19.98 -7.87
C GLU A 477 -25.73 20.80 -8.05
N HIS A 478 -24.76 20.70 -7.12
CA HIS A 478 -23.52 21.48 -7.20
C HIS A 478 -22.39 20.66 -7.82
N LEU A 479 -21.94 19.57 -7.19
CA LEU A 479 -20.76 18.82 -7.66
C LEU A 479 -20.95 18.18 -9.04
N ALA A 480 -22.09 17.51 -9.28
CA ALA A 480 -22.34 16.86 -10.56
C ALA A 480 -22.56 17.85 -11.73
N LYS A 481 -22.86 19.13 -11.46
CA LYS A 481 -22.99 20.20 -12.46
C LYS A 481 -21.79 21.14 -12.52
N ALA A 482 -20.82 20.96 -11.61
CA ALA A 482 -19.64 21.81 -11.51
C ALA A 482 -18.69 21.63 -12.71
N PRO A 483 -17.89 22.66 -13.07
CA PRO A 483 -16.91 22.56 -14.16
C PRO A 483 -15.82 21.50 -13.94
N CYS A 484 -15.62 21.03 -12.69
CA CYS A 484 -14.69 19.95 -12.36
C CYS A 484 -15.23 18.53 -12.60
N ALA A 485 -16.54 18.33 -12.75
CA ALA A 485 -17.13 17.00 -12.90
C ALA A 485 -16.41 16.10 -13.94
N PRO A 486 -16.11 16.54 -15.18
CA PRO A 486 -15.40 15.70 -16.15
C PRO A 486 -13.92 15.45 -15.81
N TRP A 487 -13.32 16.19 -14.88
CA TRP A 487 -11.90 16.08 -14.49
C TRP A 487 -11.69 15.31 -13.18
N LEU A 488 -12.75 15.04 -12.42
CA LEU A 488 -12.67 14.35 -11.13
C LEU A 488 -12.18 12.91 -11.31
N GLU A 489 -11.01 12.59 -10.74
CA GLU A 489 -10.38 11.26 -10.75
C GLU A 489 -10.53 10.52 -9.41
N HIS A 490 -10.60 11.23 -8.28
CA HIS A 490 -10.81 10.63 -6.96
C HIS A 490 -11.89 11.37 -6.17
N LEU A 491 -12.85 10.62 -5.64
CA LEU A 491 -13.85 11.09 -4.69
C LEU A 491 -13.89 10.15 -3.48
N SER A 492 -13.76 10.68 -2.27
CA SER A 492 -14.05 9.97 -1.03
C SER A 492 -15.12 10.72 -0.25
N ILE A 493 -16.21 10.02 0.08
CA ILE A 493 -17.33 10.49 0.91
C ILE A 493 -17.70 9.44 1.96
N SER A 494 -16.70 8.68 2.42
CA SER A 494 -16.86 7.67 3.48
C SER A 494 -17.38 8.30 4.78
N TYR A 495 -18.14 7.52 5.57
CA TYR A 495 -18.82 7.94 6.81
C TYR A 495 -19.83 9.08 6.67
N CYS A 496 -20.18 9.52 5.46
CA CYS A 496 -21.23 10.50 5.24
C CYS A 496 -22.62 9.85 5.25
N GLU A 497 -23.13 9.54 6.45
CA GLU A 497 -24.35 8.74 6.62
C GLU A 497 -25.61 9.33 5.98
N ASN A 498 -25.68 10.64 5.69
CA ASN A 498 -26.81 11.27 5.01
C ASN A 498 -26.81 11.13 3.48
N LEU A 499 -25.71 10.64 2.89
CA LEU A 499 -25.56 10.48 1.45
C LEU A 499 -26.02 9.10 0.98
N GLY A 500 -26.61 9.05 -0.22
CA GLY A 500 -27.12 7.84 -0.85
C GLY A 500 -27.29 8.00 -2.36
N ASP A 501 -28.09 7.11 -2.97
CA ASP A 501 -28.17 6.99 -4.43
C ASP A 501 -28.56 8.29 -5.14
N SER A 502 -29.44 9.11 -4.55
CA SER A 502 -29.89 10.37 -5.16
C SER A 502 -28.76 11.39 -5.35
N GLY A 503 -27.78 11.42 -4.44
CA GLY A 503 -26.59 12.26 -4.56
C GLY A 503 -25.50 11.64 -5.44
N VAL A 504 -25.27 10.32 -5.31
CA VAL A 504 -24.12 9.65 -5.96
C VAL A 504 -24.39 9.26 -7.42
N LEU A 505 -25.64 8.91 -7.81
CA LEU A 505 -25.95 8.55 -9.19
C LEU A 505 -25.64 9.66 -10.21
N PRO A 506 -25.97 10.95 -9.99
CA PRO A 506 -25.56 12.04 -10.87
C PRO A 506 -24.04 12.18 -11.02
N ILE A 507 -23.27 11.95 -9.95
CA ILE A 507 -21.80 11.98 -9.98
C ILE A 507 -21.28 10.87 -10.89
N VAL A 508 -21.73 9.63 -10.71
CA VAL A 508 -21.29 8.48 -11.52
C VAL A 508 -21.66 8.65 -13.00
N LYS A 509 -22.77 9.36 -13.29
CA LYS A 509 -23.17 9.68 -14.68
C LYS A 509 -22.30 10.77 -15.32
N ASN A 510 -21.95 11.82 -14.58
CA ASN A 510 -21.27 12.99 -15.14
C ASN A 510 -19.73 12.91 -15.03
N CYS A 511 -19.19 12.24 -14.02
CA CYS A 511 -17.76 12.15 -13.74
C CYS A 511 -17.07 11.02 -14.51
N THR A 512 -16.98 11.19 -15.84
CA THR A 512 -16.51 10.15 -16.77
C THR A 512 -15.00 9.82 -16.71
N ASN A 513 -14.21 10.49 -15.85
CA ASN A 513 -12.79 10.17 -15.61
C ASN A 513 -12.49 9.58 -14.21
N LEU A 514 -13.50 9.46 -13.34
CA LEU A 514 -13.36 8.96 -11.95
C LEU A 514 -12.67 7.58 -11.88
N ARG A 515 -11.52 7.50 -11.21
CA ARG A 515 -10.67 6.30 -11.05
C ARG A 515 -10.75 5.66 -9.67
N SER A 516 -11.11 6.41 -8.63
CA SER A 516 -11.31 5.87 -7.28
C SER A 516 -12.50 6.55 -6.60
N ILE A 517 -13.48 5.76 -6.17
CA ILE A 517 -14.66 6.23 -5.45
C ILE A 517 -14.83 5.45 -4.14
N ASP A 518 -14.75 6.17 -3.02
CA ASP A 518 -14.82 5.59 -1.68
C ASP A 518 -16.13 6.06 -1.03
N LEU A 519 -17.00 5.10 -0.69
CA LEU A 519 -18.41 5.29 -0.32
C LEU A 519 -18.76 4.58 1.00
N ASP A 520 -17.76 4.31 1.84
CA ASP A 520 -17.93 3.44 3.02
C ASP A 520 -18.93 4.04 4.02
N ASN A 521 -19.75 3.21 4.66
CA ASN A 521 -20.74 3.62 5.67
C ASN A 521 -21.70 4.74 5.17
N THR A 522 -22.11 4.67 3.90
CA THR A 522 -23.17 5.53 3.30
C THR A 522 -24.45 4.73 3.01
N ARG A 523 -25.56 5.40 2.67
CA ARG A 523 -26.86 4.76 2.36
C ARG A 523 -27.02 4.30 0.91
N ILE A 524 -25.93 4.20 0.14
CA ILE A 524 -25.98 3.73 -1.25
C ILE A 524 -26.53 2.30 -1.35
N SER A 525 -27.15 1.98 -2.49
CA SER A 525 -27.65 0.65 -2.83
C SER A 525 -27.02 0.08 -4.09
N ASP A 526 -27.49 -1.10 -4.50
CA ASP A 526 -27.11 -1.78 -5.73
C ASP A 526 -27.28 -0.92 -7.00
N LEU A 527 -28.11 0.13 -6.98
CA LEU A 527 -28.28 1.06 -8.11
C LEU A 527 -26.97 1.78 -8.47
N VAL A 528 -26.23 2.27 -7.46
CA VAL A 528 -24.95 2.96 -7.67
C VAL A 528 -23.88 2.00 -8.18
N LEU A 529 -23.87 0.74 -7.72
CA LEU A 529 -23.00 -0.31 -8.24
C LEU A 529 -23.27 -0.62 -9.72
N ALA A 530 -24.55 -0.75 -10.10
CA ALA A 530 -24.95 -1.01 -11.47
C ALA A 530 -24.62 0.15 -12.42
N GLU A 531 -24.85 1.40 -11.98
CA GLU A 531 -24.50 2.60 -12.76
C GLU A 531 -22.97 2.76 -12.90
N ALA A 532 -22.19 2.47 -11.86
CA ALA A 532 -20.73 2.48 -11.93
C ALA A 532 -20.20 1.45 -12.94
N ALA A 533 -20.77 0.24 -12.94
CA ALA A 533 -20.46 -0.79 -13.92
C ALA A 533 -20.85 -0.39 -15.35
N TYR A 534 -21.97 0.32 -15.53
CA TYR A 534 -22.39 0.88 -16.82
C TYR A 534 -21.41 1.96 -17.31
N MET A 535 -21.04 2.91 -16.45
CA MET A 535 -20.07 3.97 -16.72
C MET A 535 -18.72 3.40 -17.20
N VAL A 536 -18.13 2.46 -16.46
CA VAL A 536 -16.83 1.85 -16.82
C VAL A 536 -16.92 1.07 -18.14
N ASN A 537 -18.02 0.35 -18.39
CA ASN A 537 -18.26 -0.31 -19.66
C ASN A 537 -18.34 0.71 -20.82
N ASN A 538 -18.94 1.88 -20.61
CA ASN A 538 -19.03 2.93 -21.63
C ASN A 538 -17.65 3.54 -21.95
N ARG A 539 -16.83 3.86 -20.93
CA ARG A 539 -15.42 4.28 -21.13
C ARG A 539 -14.62 3.26 -21.92
N SER A 540 -14.77 1.98 -21.58
CA SER A 540 -14.03 0.90 -22.21
C SER A 540 -14.28 0.78 -23.72
N GLN A 541 -15.48 1.15 -24.20
CA GLN A 541 -15.86 1.14 -25.61
C GLN A 541 -15.13 2.20 -26.45
N CYS A 542 -14.68 3.30 -25.84
CA CYS A 542 -13.91 4.34 -26.51
C CYS A 542 -12.40 4.01 -26.61
N THR A 543 -11.90 3.02 -25.85
CA THR A 543 -10.46 2.71 -25.80
C THR A 543 -10.09 1.54 -26.71
N ALA A 544 -9.22 1.78 -27.69
CA ALA A 544 -8.84 0.77 -28.68
C ALA A 544 -8.06 -0.42 -28.06
N LYS A 545 -8.52 -1.64 -28.39
CA LYS A 545 -7.85 -2.96 -28.33
C LYS A 545 -6.61 -3.07 -27.41
N LYS A 546 -6.82 -3.08 -26.08
CA LYS A 546 -5.84 -3.63 -25.12
C LYS A 546 -6.10 -5.14 -24.93
N PRO A 547 -5.07 -6.02 -24.95
CA PRO A 547 -5.26 -7.47 -24.89
C PRO A 547 -5.55 -8.02 -23.49
N LYS A 548 -5.52 -7.19 -22.44
CA LYS A 548 -5.82 -7.56 -21.05
C LYS A 548 -6.57 -6.42 -20.36
N PRO A 549 -7.64 -6.70 -19.60
CA PRO A 549 -8.33 -5.68 -18.82
C PRO A 549 -7.41 -5.14 -17.72
N LYS A 550 -7.46 -3.83 -17.49
CA LYS A 550 -6.85 -3.16 -16.33
C LYS A 550 -7.94 -2.74 -15.36
N VAL A 551 -7.59 -2.49 -14.10
CA VAL A 551 -8.52 -1.80 -13.20
C VAL A 551 -8.65 -0.34 -13.70
N GLY A 552 -9.89 0.06 -14.01
CA GLY A 552 -10.21 1.43 -14.46
C GLY A 552 -10.88 2.27 -13.37
N LEU A 553 -11.62 1.61 -12.48
CA LEU A 553 -12.26 2.20 -11.30
C LEU A 553 -11.96 1.32 -10.08
N HIS A 554 -11.39 1.92 -9.03
CA HIS A 554 -11.41 1.38 -7.68
C HIS A 554 -12.68 1.88 -6.99
N MET A 555 -13.39 0.98 -6.31
CA MET A 555 -14.64 1.30 -5.64
C MET A 555 -14.64 0.67 -4.25
N VAL A 556 -14.92 1.45 -3.21
CA VAL A 556 -14.89 1.01 -1.82
C VAL A 556 -16.27 1.19 -1.19
N VAL A 557 -16.83 0.08 -0.71
CA VAL A 557 -18.25 -0.07 -0.31
C VAL A 557 -18.31 -0.99 0.93
N TYR A 558 -17.59 -0.61 1.98
CA TYR A 558 -17.71 -1.23 3.30
C TYR A 558 -18.95 -0.70 4.03
N ASP A 559 -19.59 -1.60 4.79
CA ASP A 559 -20.72 -1.34 5.71
C ASP A 559 -21.91 -0.51 5.15
N CYS A 560 -22.07 -0.49 3.82
CA CYS A 560 -23.23 0.09 3.15
C CYS A 560 -24.45 -0.84 3.28
N GLN A 561 -25.39 -0.50 4.15
CA GLN A 561 -26.48 -1.39 4.56
C GLN A 561 -27.44 -1.80 3.43
N ASN A 562 -27.61 -0.96 2.40
CA ASN A 562 -28.52 -1.22 1.27
C ASN A 562 -27.84 -1.94 0.09
N VAL A 563 -26.55 -2.27 0.21
CA VAL A 563 -25.80 -3.02 -0.81
C VAL A 563 -25.94 -4.52 -0.57
N THR A 564 -26.49 -5.23 -1.55
CA THR A 564 -26.74 -6.67 -1.45
C THR A 564 -25.67 -7.48 -2.19
N TRP A 565 -25.67 -8.79 -1.97
CA TRP A 565 -24.86 -9.71 -2.76
C TRP A 565 -25.23 -9.67 -4.26
N THR A 566 -26.44 -9.21 -4.62
CA THR A 566 -26.90 -9.16 -6.02
C THR A 566 -26.31 -7.97 -6.78
N GLY A 567 -26.19 -6.79 -6.17
CA GLY A 567 -25.47 -5.66 -6.79
C GLY A 567 -23.97 -5.93 -6.96
N ILE A 568 -23.34 -6.55 -5.94
CA ILE A 568 -21.95 -7.00 -6.04
C ILE A 568 -21.80 -8.01 -7.19
N ARG A 569 -22.73 -8.96 -7.30
CA ARG A 569 -22.75 -9.96 -8.38
C ARG A 569 -22.88 -9.32 -9.76
N GLU A 570 -23.72 -8.30 -9.92
CA GLU A 570 -23.86 -7.56 -11.18
C GLU A 570 -22.54 -6.89 -11.58
N VAL A 571 -21.79 -6.29 -10.64
CA VAL A 571 -20.45 -5.73 -10.92
C VAL A 571 -19.47 -6.82 -11.38
N LEU A 572 -19.45 -7.98 -10.72
CA LEU A 572 -18.62 -9.12 -11.13
C LEU A 572 -19.01 -9.64 -12.52
N PHE A 573 -20.32 -9.77 -12.79
CA PHE A 573 -20.83 -10.18 -14.10
C PHE A 573 -20.42 -9.21 -15.21
N ARG A 574 -20.51 -7.89 -14.97
CA ARG A 574 -20.08 -6.86 -15.92
C ARG A 574 -18.57 -6.85 -16.15
N ASN A 575 -17.77 -7.07 -15.10
CA ASN A 575 -16.32 -7.24 -15.19
C ASN A 575 -15.90 -8.44 -16.05
N ALA A 576 -16.70 -9.51 -16.07
CA ALA A 576 -16.45 -10.73 -16.82
C ALA A 576 -17.19 -10.81 -18.18
N GLN A 577 -17.91 -9.74 -18.57
CA GLN A 577 -18.66 -9.68 -19.82
C GLN A 577 -17.70 -9.55 -21.02
N SER A 578 -17.90 -10.40 -22.03
CA SER A 578 -17.21 -10.31 -23.32
C SER A 578 -18.21 -10.06 -24.45
N LYS A 579 -17.86 -9.19 -25.39
CA LYS A 579 -18.68 -8.92 -26.60
C LYS A 579 -18.08 -9.69 -27.79
N PRO A 580 -18.86 -10.23 -28.72
CA PRO A 580 -18.31 -10.78 -29.97
C PRO A 580 -17.60 -9.65 -30.75
N SER A 581 -16.40 -9.90 -31.30
CA SER A 581 -15.70 -8.89 -32.09
C SER A 581 -16.38 -8.69 -33.43
N THR A 582 -16.73 -7.45 -33.75
CA THR A 582 -17.21 -7.05 -35.08
C THR A 582 -16.12 -7.10 -36.16
N SER A 583 -14.83 -7.17 -35.76
CA SER A 583 -13.70 -7.15 -36.70
C SER A 583 -13.15 -8.53 -37.10
N GLU A 584 -13.43 -9.59 -36.33
CA GLU A 584 -12.98 -10.95 -36.64
C GLU A 584 -13.99 -11.99 -36.12
N PRO A 585 -14.64 -12.79 -36.98
CA PRO A 585 -15.56 -13.83 -36.53
C PRO A 585 -14.81 -14.89 -35.70
N GLY A 586 -15.28 -15.12 -34.46
CA GLY A 586 -14.70 -16.08 -33.52
C GLY A 586 -13.77 -15.47 -32.45
N LYS A 587 -13.32 -14.21 -32.58
CA LYS A 587 -12.61 -13.51 -31.49
C LYS A 587 -13.60 -12.70 -30.64
N HIS A 588 -13.36 -12.68 -29.33
CA HIS A 588 -14.15 -11.88 -28.39
C HIS A 588 -13.42 -10.56 -28.12
N ALA A 589 -14.15 -9.45 -28.16
CA ALA A 589 -13.69 -8.15 -27.71
C ALA A 589 -13.93 -8.02 -26.19
N TYR A 590 -12.86 -7.71 -25.47
CA TYR A 590 -12.87 -7.56 -24.02
C TYR A 590 -13.11 -6.10 -23.62
N SER A 591 -13.72 -5.86 -22.45
CA SER A 591 -13.63 -4.55 -21.82
C SER A 591 -12.16 -4.24 -21.51
N GLY A 592 -11.70 -3.05 -21.88
CA GLY A 592 -10.34 -2.59 -21.55
C GLY A 592 -10.15 -2.28 -20.06
N GLU A 593 -11.26 -2.10 -19.34
CA GLU A 593 -11.33 -1.65 -17.95
C GLU A 593 -12.30 -2.52 -17.14
N ALA A 594 -11.94 -2.79 -15.89
CA ALA A 594 -12.72 -3.51 -14.89
C ALA A 594 -12.78 -2.73 -13.57
N ILE A 595 -13.80 -2.99 -12.76
CA ILE A 595 -13.97 -2.41 -11.42
C ILE A 595 -13.26 -3.29 -10.38
N SER A 596 -12.38 -2.68 -9.59
CA SER A 596 -11.82 -3.28 -8.37
C SER A 596 -12.70 -2.90 -7.19
N LEU A 597 -13.62 -3.79 -6.81
CA LEU A 597 -14.53 -3.57 -5.70
C LEU A 597 -13.92 -4.04 -4.36
N LYS A 598 -13.98 -3.18 -3.35
CA LYS A 598 -13.81 -3.51 -1.94
C LYS A 598 -15.19 -3.48 -1.29
N CYS A 599 -15.54 -4.54 -0.57
CA CYS A 599 -16.87 -4.74 -0.02
C CYS A 599 -16.82 -5.58 1.26
N PHE A 600 -17.97 -5.75 1.94
CA PHE A 600 -18.09 -6.49 3.19
C PHE A 600 -17.27 -7.80 3.26
N TYR A 601 -16.58 -8.02 4.38
CA TYR A 601 -15.52 -9.04 4.52
C TYR A 601 -15.91 -10.46 4.10
N LYS A 602 -17.19 -10.86 4.26
CA LYS A 602 -17.70 -12.17 3.82
C LYS A 602 -17.65 -12.39 2.30
N PHE A 603 -17.61 -11.31 1.51
CA PHE A 603 -17.64 -11.34 0.05
C PHE A 603 -16.26 -11.04 -0.57
N GLN A 604 -15.39 -10.33 0.16
CA GLN A 604 -14.10 -9.83 -0.35
C GLN A 604 -13.21 -10.92 -0.96
N MET A 605 -13.13 -12.12 -0.36
CA MET A 605 -12.27 -13.19 -0.89
C MET A 605 -12.69 -13.63 -2.31
N THR A 606 -13.99 -13.80 -2.56
CA THR A 606 -14.52 -14.16 -3.86
C THR A 606 -14.36 -13.02 -4.88
N VAL A 607 -14.59 -11.78 -4.44
CA VAL A 607 -14.40 -10.57 -5.28
C VAL A 607 -12.93 -10.40 -5.68
N ASP A 608 -11.99 -10.62 -4.76
CA ASP A 608 -10.55 -10.59 -5.01
C ASP A 608 -10.13 -11.68 -6.00
N GLU A 609 -10.58 -12.93 -5.80
CA GLU A 609 -10.28 -14.05 -6.71
C GLU A 609 -10.89 -13.86 -8.10
N HIS A 610 -12.13 -13.37 -8.19
CA HIS A 610 -12.75 -13.01 -9.45
C HIS A 610 -11.93 -11.91 -10.16
N THR A 611 -11.60 -10.82 -9.46
CA THR A 611 -10.85 -9.69 -10.00
C THR A 611 -9.46 -10.12 -10.49
N LYS A 612 -8.76 -10.99 -9.74
CA LYS A 612 -7.49 -11.61 -10.19
C LYS A 612 -7.65 -12.42 -11.47
N ARG A 613 -8.74 -13.19 -11.62
CA ARG A 613 -9.03 -14.00 -12.83
C ARG A 613 -9.32 -13.12 -14.04
N VAL A 614 -10.11 -12.04 -13.85
CA VAL A 614 -10.37 -11.03 -14.88
C VAL A 614 -9.07 -10.37 -15.35
N ILE A 615 -8.25 -9.84 -14.44
CA ILE A 615 -6.96 -9.18 -14.78
C ILE A 615 -5.98 -10.14 -15.48
N ARG A 616 -6.01 -11.44 -15.13
CA ARG A 616 -5.22 -12.48 -15.82
C ARG A 616 -5.74 -12.79 -17.23
N GLY A 617 -6.99 -12.46 -17.55
CA GLY A 617 -7.66 -12.74 -18.82
C GLY A 617 -8.51 -14.03 -18.84
N ASP A 618 -8.65 -14.74 -17.72
CA ASP A 618 -9.47 -15.96 -17.62
C ASP A 618 -10.91 -15.60 -17.23
N LEU A 619 -11.63 -14.99 -18.18
CA LEU A 619 -13.03 -14.62 -18.00
C LEU A 619 -13.93 -15.86 -17.86
N ALA A 620 -13.52 -17.02 -18.37
CA ALA A 620 -14.31 -18.25 -18.24
C ALA A 620 -14.30 -18.75 -16.79
N ALA A 621 -13.14 -18.76 -16.11
CA ALA A 621 -13.06 -19.07 -14.68
C ALA A 621 -13.69 -17.99 -13.80
N ALA A 622 -13.59 -16.71 -14.18
CA ALA A 622 -14.27 -15.62 -13.47
C ALA A 622 -15.80 -15.77 -13.49
N ASN A 623 -16.38 -16.04 -14.67
CA ASN A 623 -17.82 -16.31 -14.83
C ASN A 623 -18.28 -17.59 -14.10
N ARG A 624 -17.48 -18.66 -14.06
CA ARG A 624 -17.84 -19.86 -13.27
C ARG A 624 -17.87 -19.59 -11.77
N LEU A 625 -16.89 -18.84 -11.27
CA LEU A 625 -16.83 -18.43 -9.86
C LEU A 625 -18.04 -17.57 -9.48
N GLU A 626 -18.35 -16.55 -10.30
CA GLU A 626 -19.52 -15.68 -10.11
C GLU A 626 -20.84 -16.47 -10.04
N ARG A 627 -21.09 -17.40 -10.97
CA ARG A 627 -22.31 -18.21 -10.95
C ARG A 627 -22.42 -19.09 -9.71
N ARG A 628 -21.36 -19.84 -9.37
CA ARG A 628 -21.36 -20.71 -8.18
C ARG A 628 -21.49 -19.91 -6.88
N TRP A 629 -20.93 -18.71 -6.85
CA TRP A 629 -21.11 -17.78 -5.73
C TRP A 629 -22.55 -17.30 -5.62
N GLY A 630 -23.18 -16.93 -6.75
CA GLY A 630 -24.60 -16.57 -6.80
C GLY A 630 -25.53 -17.71 -6.37
N GLU A 631 -25.28 -18.94 -6.83
CA GLU A 631 -25.99 -20.15 -6.38
C GLU A 631 -25.83 -20.39 -4.88
N TYR A 632 -24.61 -20.21 -4.34
CA TYR A 632 -24.33 -20.32 -2.91
C TYR A 632 -25.05 -19.25 -2.07
N MET A 633 -25.04 -18.00 -2.50
CA MET A 633 -25.73 -16.90 -1.81
C MET A 633 -27.25 -17.10 -1.82
N GLN A 634 -27.84 -17.38 -2.98
CA GLN A 634 -29.27 -17.68 -3.11
C GLN A 634 -29.68 -18.87 -2.23
N ALA A 635 -28.92 -19.98 -2.25
CA ALA A 635 -29.22 -21.13 -1.41
C ALA A 635 -29.07 -20.85 0.10
N THR A 636 -28.17 -19.94 0.47
CA THR A 636 -27.97 -19.50 1.87
C THR A 636 -29.13 -18.63 2.35
N GLU A 637 -29.63 -17.73 1.50
CA GLU A 637 -30.80 -16.89 1.76
C GLU A 637 -32.08 -17.75 1.87
N GLU A 638 -32.30 -18.67 0.93
CA GLU A 638 -33.36 -19.70 1.01
C GLU A 638 -33.29 -20.51 2.32
N ALA A 639 -32.09 -20.86 2.79
CA ALA A 639 -31.90 -21.61 4.03
C ALA A 639 -32.15 -20.79 5.32
N GLY A 640 -32.15 -19.46 5.23
CA GLY A 640 -32.57 -18.56 6.31
C GLY A 640 -34.08 -18.60 6.55
N THR A 641 -34.89 -18.77 5.49
CA THR A 641 -36.35 -18.79 5.61
C THR A 641 -36.86 -19.97 6.45
N THR A 642 -37.78 -19.69 7.38
CA THR A 642 -38.42 -20.69 8.26
C THR A 642 -39.56 -21.44 7.54
N GLY A 643 -40.18 -22.42 8.22
CA GLY A 643 -41.30 -23.19 7.68
C GLY A 643 -40.94 -24.53 7.00
N ALA A 644 -41.88 -25.08 6.24
CA ALA A 644 -41.76 -26.40 5.62
C ALA A 644 -40.56 -26.48 4.66
N GLY A 645 -39.87 -27.63 4.64
CA GLY A 645 -38.70 -27.84 3.78
C GLY A 645 -37.38 -27.21 4.28
N HIS A 646 -37.35 -26.53 5.42
CA HIS A 646 -36.14 -25.88 5.97
C HIS A 646 -34.89 -26.80 6.02
N ARG A 647 -35.04 -28.07 6.40
CA ARG A 647 -33.93 -29.06 6.36
C ARG A 647 -33.37 -29.30 4.94
N ARG A 648 -34.25 -29.31 3.91
CA ARG A 648 -33.87 -29.48 2.49
C ARG A 648 -33.14 -28.23 1.97
N ARG A 649 -33.62 -27.03 2.31
CA ARG A 649 -32.96 -25.75 1.97
C ARG A 649 -31.56 -25.65 2.59
N ARG A 650 -31.42 -25.97 3.90
CA ARG A 650 -30.10 -26.04 4.56
C ARG A 650 -29.14 -27.09 3.96
N ARG A 651 -29.64 -28.20 3.43
CA ARG A 651 -28.80 -29.20 2.73
C ARG A 651 -28.27 -28.62 1.41
N ARG A 652 -29.14 -28.03 0.59
CA ARG A 652 -28.79 -27.35 -0.67
C ARG A 652 -27.74 -26.25 -0.44
N ALA A 653 -27.90 -25.43 0.59
CA ALA A 653 -26.93 -24.38 0.95
C ALA A 653 -25.52 -24.93 1.22
N ARG A 654 -25.40 -26.06 1.94
CA ARG A 654 -24.12 -26.72 2.20
C ARG A 654 -23.50 -27.33 0.95
N GLU A 655 -24.33 -27.93 0.08
CA GLU A 655 -23.88 -28.50 -1.20
C GLU A 655 -23.35 -27.39 -2.12
N ALA A 656 -24.06 -26.26 -2.24
CA ALA A 656 -23.59 -25.08 -2.98
C ALA A 656 -22.33 -24.44 -2.37
N GLN A 657 -22.23 -24.38 -1.03
CA GLN A 657 -21.04 -23.87 -0.34
C GLN A 657 -19.77 -24.66 -0.67
N MET A 658 -19.87 -25.99 -0.74
CA MET A 658 -18.73 -26.85 -1.12
C MET A 658 -18.31 -26.62 -2.57
N LEU A 659 -19.28 -26.53 -3.49
CA LEU A 659 -19.03 -26.27 -4.91
C LEU A 659 -18.40 -24.90 -5.18
N HIS A 660 -18.79 -23.88 -4.40
CA HIS A 660 -18.14 -22.56 -4.43
C HIS A 660 -16.69 -22.65 -3.93
N ALA A 661 -16.46 -23.23 -2.75
CA ALA A 661 -15.13 -23.33 -2.16
C ALA A 661 -14.13 -24.09 -3.06
N ASP A 662 -14.58 -25.15 -3.76
CA ASP A 662 -13.74 -25.88 -4.73
C ASP A 662 -13.36 -25.03 -5.98
N GLU A 663 -14.17 -24.03 -6.37
CA GLU A 663 -13.84 -23.09 -7.47
C GLU A 663 -13.01 -21.90 -6.98
N GLU A 664 -13.22 -21.47 -5.73
CA GLU A 664 -12.45 -20.41 -5.07
C GLU A 664 -10.98 -20.83 -4.87
N ASP A 665 -10.75 -22.06 -4.40
CA ASP A 665 -9.42 -22.71 -4.29
C ASP A 665 -8.70 -22.95 -5.65
N GLY A 666 -9.34 -22.60 -6.77
CA GLY A 666 -8.68 -22.51 -8.08
C GLY A 666 -8.80 -23.75 -8.97
N GLY A 667 -9.72 -24.68 -8.68
CA GLY A 667 -10.21 -25.68 -9.64
C GLY A 667 -9.20 -26.71 -10.19
N ASN A 668 -7.95 -26.72 -9.72
CA ASN A 668 -6.95 -27.70 -10.15
C ASN A 668 -7.19 -29.02 -9.40
N GLY A 669 -7.71 -30.02 -10.10
CA GLY A 669 -8.24 -31.30 -9.57
C GLY A 669 -7.23 -32.26 -8.91
N GLY A 670 -6.41 -31.77 -7.98
CA GLY A 670 -5.49 -32.53 -7.14
C GLY A 670 -6.19 -33.28 -6.01
N ARG A 671 -7.00 -34.29 -6.35
CA ARG A 671 -7.52 -35.35 -5.45
C ARG A 671 -7.72 -34.94 -3.98
N ARG A 672 -8.81 -34.21 -3.68
CA ARG A 672 -9.42 -34.34 -2.33
C ARG A 672 -9.85 -35.81 -2.19
N ARG A 673 -9.09 -36.61 -1.42
CA ARG A 673 -9.48 -37.97 -1.05
C ARG A 673 -10.86 -37.88 -0.40
N GLY A 674 -11.87 -38.47 -1.03
CA GLY A 674 -13.21 -38.52 -0.47
C GLY A 674 -13.19 -39.17 0.90
N ARG A 675 -13.37 -38.37 1.96
CA ARG A 675 -13.64 -38.91 3.29
C ARG A 675 -15.10 -39.32 3.29
N THR A 676 -15.33 -40.61 3.00
CA THR A 676 -16.64 -41.25 3.01
C THR A 676 -17.42 -40.84 4.25
N VAL A 677 -18.53 -40.12 4.04
CA VAL A 677 -19.54 -39.91 5.08
C VAL A 677 -20.27 -41.24 5.23
N GLY A 678 -20.07 -41.90 6.37
CA GLY A 678 -20.67 -43.20 6.62
C GLY A 678 -22.19 -43.14 6.58
N SER A 679 -22.79 -43.99 5.74
CA SER A 679 -24.23 -44.25 5.76
C SER A 679 -24.56 -45.08 7.00
N CYS A 680 -25.10 -44.45 8.05
CA CYS A 680 -25.82 -45.18 9.10
C CYS A 680 -27.27 -45.36 8.66
N THR A 681 -27.53 -46.48 7.98
CA THR A 681 -28.85 -47.11 7.95
C THR A 681 -29.14 -47.67 9.34
N VAL A 682 -30.31 -47.33 9.89
CA VAL A 682 -30.80 -47.87 11.15
C VAL A 682 -31.35 -49.28 10.92
N MET A 683 -30.96 -50.21 11.80
CA MET A 683 -31.88 -51.22 12.36
C MET A 683 -32.02 -50.93 13.85
#